data_AF-A0A6S6Y434-F1
#
_entry.id   AF-A0A6S6Y434-F1
#
_cell.length_a   1.000
_cell.length_b   1.000
_cell.length_c   1.000
_cell.angle_alpha   90.00
_cell.angle_beta   90.00
_cell.angle_gamma   90.00
#
_symmetry.space_group_name_H-M   'P 1'
#
loop_
_entity.id
_entity.type
_entity.pdbx_description
1 polymer ?
#
loop_
_entity_poly.entity_id
_entity_poly.type
_entity_poly.pdbx_seq_one_letter_code
_entity_poly.pdbx_strand_id
1 'polypeptide(L)'
;MPAKKRTPKTPPSSALPETKPVLAHRFAPLLRPVATLLLLVVVAGLGWYFLGGGKPGAPAQSPASRYVGAQACAGCHEAAMREWQGSDHAHAMLEAKGEALRGDFANATLRQKGQEAKFFMREGKPFVHTEGVDGKPGDFEIRYTFGWYPLQQYLVDMGQGKLQALPFAWDSRDQAQGGQRWFTLYPEQAPKPGDSLHWTGRDQNWNFMCAGCHSTHLEKRYDAKSDSFDTRWSDIAVACEACHGPGSAHVEWARAGGKAGGNNGLTVAKAPAGQWTFATPGQGIAHWTGGERREAMAPCFACHSRRREIANPLSGDVPLLDQTVPSLLEPGLYSADGQIDGEVFEYGSFLQSRMYRAGVICQDCHQPHSGKPRLTGNNLCAQCHAPATFDTPAHHHHQAVGKGSQCVDCHMAGKTYMGVDFRRDHSFRLPRPDLSEKLGTPNACTGCHRDKPASWAAAQVRGWLKDAGREPGRDHAPVAEALTAARQHRAEGGPALLALLDHRDTSPMARATALAALADYPGPLAQEKLRAAINDPEPLVRLAALWTFRLLPEPERDRLLLGRLNDEARAVRIEAARLAAAIPDNRLDSTDRARRDTALEALVASETIHLDRPEAHLNLALIHLARGRAAEAEAALNQALAMDAGFAPARINLADLYRATGRDKEVEPLLREGLGLAPKSADLNHALGLFKVRQGERAAALDLLAAAAKAAPDNPRYTYVYAVALADIGKKAEAQAVAQKALARTPNDPALAQLLGQWRGHQ
;
A
#
# COMPACT_ATOMS: atom_id res chain seq x y z
N MET A 1 -79.97 6.32 -3.61
CA MET A 1 -79.75 5.08 -4.39
C MET A 1 -78.69 4.22 -3.69
N PRO A 2 -78.69 2.89 -3.85
CA PRO A 2 -78.17 1.92 -2.86
C PRO A 2 -76.68 1.54 -3.04
N ALA A 3 -75.97 0.92 -2.09
CA ALA A 3 -76.18 0.71 -0.63
C ALA A 3 -74.82 0.42 0.06
N LYS A 4 -74.77 0.36 1.40
CA LYS A 4 -73.52 0.29 2.21
C LYS A 4 -73.11 -1.13 2.64
N LYS A 5 -71.78 -1.36 2.66
CA LYS A 5 -70.96 -2.20 3.58
C LYS A 5 -71.51 -3.57 4.07
N ARG A 6 -70.70 -4.64 3.93
CA ARG A 6 -70.32 -5.55 5.05
C ARG A 6 -69.24 -6.61 4.69
N THR A 7 -68.48 -7.00 5.71
CA THR A 7 -67.80 -8.31 5.90
C THR A 7 -68.61 -9.10 6.97
N PRO A 8 -68.24 -10.31 7.50
CA PRO A 8 -67.09 -11.21 7.24
C PRO A 8 -67.42 -12.75 7.25
N LYS A 9 -66.37 -13.60 7.23
CA LYS A 9 -66.22 -14.98 7.80
C LYS A 9 -67.06 -16.19 7.30
N THR A 10 -66.41 -17.36 7.35
CA THR A 10 -66.86 -18.76 7.08
C THR A 10 -67.58 -19.40 8.28
N PRO A 11 -68.44 -20.44 8.09
CA PRO A 11 -68.08 -21.88 8.28
C PRO A 11 -68.96 -22.87 7.42
N PRO A 12 -69.25 -24.16 7.76
CA PRO A 12 -68.39 -25.34 8.04
C PRO A 12 -68.73 -26.67 7.28
N SER A 13 -67.81 -27.65 7.38
CA SER A 13 -67.90 -29.13 7.37
C SER A 13 -69.20 -29.94 7.10
N SER A 14 -69.08 -30.98 6.26
CA SER A 14 -69.80 -32.28 6.28
C SER A 14 -68.99 -33.33 5.47
N ALA A 15 -69.10 -34.67 5.62
CA ALA A 15 -69.52 -35.55 6.73
C ALA A 15 -68.93 -36.98 6.54
N LEU A 16 -68.95 -37.80 7.61
CA LEU A 16 -68.66 -39.26 7.64
C LEU A 16 -70.00 -40.05 7.70
N PRO A 17 -70.10 -41.36 7.37
CA PRO A 17 -69.45 -42.50 8.08
C PRO A 17 -68.93 -43.59 7.09
N GLU A 18 -68.77 -44.91 7.32
CA GLU A 18 -69.04 -45.92 8.39
C GLU A 18 -68.01 -47.09 8.20
N THR A 19 -67.86 -48.21 8.94
CA THR A 19 -68.56 -48.83 10.10
C THR A 19 -67.56 -49.38 11.16
N LYS A 20 -67.57 -50.71 11.46
CA LYS A 20 -66.99 -51.48 12.60
C LYS A 20 -67.46 -52.96 12.48
N PRO A 21 -67.18 -53.95 13.38
CA PRO A 21 -66.17 -54.08 14.47
C PRO A 21 -65.50 -55.51 14.63
N VAL A 22 -64.80 -55.71 15.76
CA VAL A 22 -64.47 -56.99 16.50
C VAL A 22 -63.15 -57.75 16.15
N LEU A 23 -62.57 -58.38 17.19
CA LEU A 23 -61.26 -59.04 17.28
C LEU A 23 -61.32 -60.57 17.04
N ALA A 24 -60.21 -61.16 16.57
CA ALA A 24 -59.80 -62.55 16.90
C ALA A 24 -58.26 -62.73 16.85
N HIS A 25 -57.77 -63.82 17.45
CA HIS A 25 -56.36 -64.13 17.79
C HIS A 25 -55.40 -64.51 16.62
N ARG A 26 -54.08 -64.38 16.92
CA ARG A 26 -52.88 -64.99 16.25
C ARG A 26 -52.61 -64.49 14.81
N PHE A 27 -51.41 -64.06 14.44
CA PHE A 27 -50.13 -64.78 14.46
C PHE A 27 -48.92 -63.83 14.41
N ALA A 28 -47.77 -64.25 14.96
CA ALA A 28 -46.46 -63.73 14.52
C ALA A 28 -45.97 -64.57 13.32
N PRO A 29 -45.34 -63.96 12.29
CA PRO A 29 -43.87 -63.99 12.25
C PRO A 29 -43.22 -62.83 11.47
N LEU A 30 -42.79 -61.74 12.13
CA LEU A 30 -42.06 -60.63 11.46
C LEU A 30 -40.83 -60.07 12.20
N LEU A 31 -40.54 -60.51 13.42
CA LEU A 31 -39.48 -59.93 14.25
C LEU A 31 -38.06 -60.50 14.03
N ARG A 32 -37.90 -61.62 13.31
CA ARG A 32 -36.57 -62.21 13.01
C ARG A 32 -35.77 -61.47 11.92
N PRO A 33 -36.31 -61.12 10.73
CA PRO A 33 -35.48 -60.49 9.69
C PRO A 33 -34.93 -59.11 10.10
N VAL A 34 -35.71 -58.31 10.85
CA VAL A 34 -35.31 -56.97 11.28
C VAL A 34 -34.14 -57.01 12.26
N ALA A 35 -34.16 -57.95 13.22
CA ALA A 35 -33.06 -58.13 14.18
C ALA A 35 -31.77 -58.60 13.50
N THR A 36 -31.85 -59.53 12.53
CA THR A 36 -30.69 -59.98 11.77
C THR A 36 -30.10 -58.86 10.89
N LEU A 37 -30.95 -58.03 10.28
CA LEU A 37 -30.49 -56.89 9.46
C LEU A 37 -29.76 -55.84 10.31
N LEU A 38 -30.29 -55.49 11.48
CA LEU A 38 -29.63 -54.58 12.42
C LEU A 38 -28.30 -55.13 12.93
N LEU A 39 -28.23 -56.43 13.27
CA LEU A 39 -26.98 -57.05 13.71
C LEU A 39 -25.92 -57.06 12.60
N LEU A 40 -26.30 -57.35 11.35
CA LEU A 40 -25.39 -57.28 10.19
C LEU A 40 -24.89 -55.85 9.92
N VAL A 41 -25.74 -54.82 10.06
CA VAL A 41 -25.33 -53.42 9.93
C VAL A 41 -24.35 -53.00 11.05
N VAL A 42 -24.58 -53.43 12.29
CA VAL A 42 -23.66 -53.15 13.41
C VAL A 42 -22.32 -53.88 13.24
N VAL A 43 -22.34 -55.16 12.83
CA VAL A 43 -21.10 -55.93 12.58
C VAL A 43 -20.33 -55.38 11.37
N ALA A 44 -21.02 -54.94 10.30
CA ALA A 44 -20.38 -54.28 9.17
C ALA A 44 -19.78 -52.91 9.55
N GLY A 45 -20.49 -52.12 10.37
CA GLY A 45 -20.00 -50.83 10.87
C GLY A 45 -18.77 -50.97 11.78
N LEU A 46 -18.78 -51.94 12.70
CA LEU A 46 -17.62 -52.27 13.53
C LEU A 46 -16.47 -52.86 12.71
N GLY A 47 -16.77 -53.69 11.70
CA GLY A 47 -15.78 -54.17 10.74
C GLY A 47 -15.09 -53.03 10.00
N TRP A 48 -15.86 -52.04 9.52
CA TRP A 48 -15.30 -50.83 8.89
C TRP A 48 -14.45 -50.02 9.87
N TYR A 49 -14.87 -49.89 11.13
CA TYR A 49 -14.15 -49.13 12.16
C TYR A 49 -12.81 -49.77 12.57
N PHE A 50 -12.74 -51.11 12.65
CA PHE A 50 -11.55 -51.83 13.12
C PHE A 50 -10.66 -52.42 12.01
N LEU A 51 -11.17 -52.64 10.80
CA LEU A 51 -10.38 -53.12 9.65
C LEU A 51 -10.15 -52.03 8.58
N GLY A 52 -10.87 -50.90 8.64
CA GLY A 52 -10.58 -49.68 7.88
C GLY A 52 -9.37 -48.91 8.43
N GLY A 53 -8.26 -49.61 8.67
CA GLY A 53 -7.05 -49.15 9.38
C GLY A 53 -6.19 -48.12 8.64
N GLY A 54 -6.81 -47.22 7.88
CA GLY A 54 -6.18 -46.08 7.23
C GLY A 54 -7.21 -44.97 7.08
N LYS A 55 -6.93 -43.80 7.66
CA LYS A 55 -7.68 -42.58 7.32
C LYS A 55 -7.62 -42.43 5.79
N PRO A 56 -8.71 -42.02 5.10
CA PRO A 56 -8.52 -41.43 3.78
C PRO A 56 -7.54 -40.28 3.97
N GLY A 57 -6.35 -40.39 3.37
CA GLY A 57 -5.36 -39.33 3.46
C GLY A 57 -6.00 -38.06 2.94
N ALA A 58 -5.84 -36.93 3.65
CA ALA A 58 -6.03 -35.63 3.03
C ALA A 58 -5.27 -35.67 1.70
N PRO A 59 -5.96 -35.45 0.55
CA PRO A 59 -5.53 -35.93 -0.76
C PRO A 59 -4.09 -35.49 -0.98
N ALA A 60 -3.19 -36.48 -1.01
CA ALA A 60 -1.80 -36.32 -0.58
C ALA A 60 -1.22 -35.05 -1.19
N GLN A 61 -1.03 -34.03 -0.34
CA GLN A 61 -0.72 -32.67 -0.82
C GLN A 61 0.47 -32.77 -1.74
N SER A 62 0.25 -32.47 -3.03
CA SER A 62 1.31 -32.44 -4.03
C SER A 62 2.47 -31.64 -3.44
N PRO A 63 3.66 -32.23 -3.28
CA PRO A 63 4.71 -31.67 -2.42
C PRO A 63 4.94 -30.23 -2.84
N ALA A 64 4.74 -29.31 -1.89
CA ALA A 64 4.53 -27.90 -2.20
C ALA A 64 5.61 -27.40 -3.16
N SER A 65 5.19 -26.85 -4.31
CA SER A 65 6.10 -26.46 -5.38
C SER A 65 7.22 -25.61 -4.81
N ARG A 66 8.46 -26.06 -5.04
CA ARG A 66 9.67 -25.41 -4.55
C ARG A 66 10.32 -24.60 -5.65
N TYR A 67 11.02 -23.56 -5.23
CA TYR A 67 11.92 -22.78 -6.07
C TYR A 67 13.10 -23.66 -6.52
N VAL A 68 13.49 -23.54 -7.78
CA VAL A 68 14.58 -24.31 -8.42
C VAL A 68 15.70 -23.43 -8.99
N GLY A 69 15.53 -22.10 -8.98
CA GLY A 69 16.49 -21.10 -9.44
C GLY A 69 16.50 -20.92 -10.96
N ALA A 70 16.85 -19.71 -11.43
CA ALA A 70 16.86 -19.34 -12.85
C ALA A 70 17.59 -20.34 -13.77
N GLN A 71 18.68 -20.93 -13.28
CA GLN A 71 19.51 -21.85 -14.05
C GLN A 71 18.78 -23.16 -14.43
N ALA A 72 17.73 -23.56 -13.70
CA ALA A 72 16.89 -24.70 -14.06
C ALA A 72 16.04 -24.43 -15.32
N CYS A 73 15.72 -23.16 -15.61
CA CYS A 73 14.94 -22.75 -16.79
C CYS A 73 15.79 -22.67 -18.06
N ALA A 74 17.08 -22.33 -17.92
CA ALA A 74 17.97 -21.94 -19.01
C ALA A 74 18.04 -22.97 -20.17
N GLY A 75 18.10 -24.27 -19.84
CA GLY A 75 18.22 -25.36 -20.82
C GLY A 75 16.98 -25.61 -21.69
N CYS A 76 15.82 -25.04 -21.33
CA CYS A 76 14.58 -25.12 -22.12
C CYS A 76 14.13 -23.75 -22.67
N HIS A 77 14.61 -22.64 -22.08
CA HIS A 77 14.13 -21.29 -22.34
C HIS A 77 15.27 -20.31 -22.69
N GLU A 78 16.28 -20.77 -23.43
CA GLU A 78 17.48 -19.98 -23.76
C GLU A 78 17.22 -18.54 -24.24
N ALA A 79 16.18 -18.35 -25.07
CA ALA A 79 15.85 -17.02 -25.60
C ALA A 79 15.43 -16.06 -24.48
N ALA A 80 14.52 -16.50 -23.60
CA ALA A 80 14.10 -15.75 -22.42
C ALA A 80 15.26 -15.55 -21.44
N MET A 81 16.14 -16.55 -21.29
CA MET A 81 17.34 -16.46 -20.44
C MET A 81 18.29 -15.36 -20.94
N ARG A 82 18.58 -15.30 -22.25
CA ARG A 82 19.42 -14.26 -22.87
C ARG A 82 18.79 -12.86 -22.77
N GLU A 83 17.47 -12.76 -22.94
CA GLU A 83 16.74 -11.50 -22.74
C GLU A 83 16.81 -11.01 -21.28
N TRP A 84 16.61 -11.93 -20.32
CA TRP A 84 16.65 -11.64 -18.89
C TRP A 84 18.04 -11.26 -18.41
N GLN A 85 19.09 -11.99 -18.79
CA GLN A 85 20.49 -11.68 -18.46
C GLN A 85 20.91 -10.28 -18.93
N GLY A 86 20.28 -9.73 -19.98
CA GLY A 86 20.51 -8.36 -20.48
C GLY A 86 19.56 -7.29 -19.91
N SER A 87 18.87 -7.57 -18.79
CA SER A 87 17.84 -6.70 -18.18
C SER A 87 18.26 -6.15 -16.82
N ASP A 88 17.66 -5.02 -16.41
CA ASP A 88 17.88 -4.46 -15.08
C ASP A 88 17.29 -5.34 -13.95
N HIS A 89 16.40 -6.30 -14.26
CA HIS A 89 15.91 -7.30 -13.30
C HIS A 89 16.99 -8.32 -12.90
N ALA A 90 17.79 -8.81 -13.86
CA ALA A 90 18.92 -9.68 -13.58
C ALA A 90 20.07 -8.94 -12.85
N HIS A 91 20.19 -7.63 -13.08
CA HIS A 91 21.17 -6.76 -12.43
C HIS A 91 20.63 -6.03 -11.19
N ALA A 92 19.45 -6.40 -10.68
CA ALA A 92 18.80 -5.73 -9.54
C ALA A 92 19.68 -5.73 -8.28
N MET A 93 20.36 -6.86 -8.02
CA MET A 93 21.40 -6.99 -7.02
C MET A 93 22.43 -8.03 -7.47
N LEU A 94 23.72 -7.73 -7.29
CA LEU A 94 24.85 -8.58 -7.68
C LEU A 94 25.97 -8.50 -6.63
N GLU A 95 26.86 -9.48 -6.58
CA GLU A 95 28.13 -9.35 -5.86
C GLU A 95 29.01 -8.26 -6.50
N ALA A 96 29.66 -7.44 -5.67
CA ALA A 96 30.38 -6.24 -6.11
C ALA A 96 31.75 -6.57 -6.75
N LYS A 97 31.76 -7.20 -7.93
CA LYS A 97 32.97 -7.69 -8.62
C LYS A 97 32.85 -7.67 -10.14
N GLY A 98 33.97 -7.48 -10.83
CA GLY A 98 34.02 -7.48 -12.30
C GLY A 98 33.07 -6.45 -12.91
N GLU A 99 32.35 -6.83 -13.98
CA GLU A 99 31.40 -5.96 -14.69
C GLU A 99 30.21 -5.49 -13.83
N ALA A 100 29.94 -6.14 -12.69
CA ALA A 100 28.93 -5.68 -11.75
C ALA A 100 29.30 -4.33 -11.10
N LEU A 101 30.60 -4.09 -10.92
CA LEU A 101 31.15 -2.93 -10.22
C LEU A 101 31.31 -1.74 -11.19
N ARG A 102 30.22 -1.02 -11.46
CA ARG A 102 30.21 0.05 -12.48
C ARG A 102 30.85 1.38 -12.05
N GLY A 103 31.10 1.56 -10.75
CA GLY A 103 31.61 2.80 -10.16
C GLY A 103 33.13 2.97 -10.24
N ASP A 104 33.60 4.21 -10.11
CA ASP A 104 35.05 4.49 -10.03
C ASP A 104 35.60 4.19 -8.63
N PHE A 105 36.38 3.10 -8.51
CA PHE A 105 37.13 2.71 -7.31
C PHE A 105 38.65 2.98 -7.43
N ALA A 106 39.08 3.88 -8.32
CA ALA A 106 40.48 4.27 -8.50
C ALA A 106 40.96 5.36 -7.50
N ASN A 107 40.52 5.28 -6.23
CA ASN A 107 40.68 6.32 -5.18
C ASN A 107 39.79 7.56 -5.37
N ALA A 108 38.69 7.46 -6.12
CA ALA A 108 37.70 8.51 -6.28
C ALA A 108 37.20 9.05 -4.92
N THR A 109 36.97 10.36 -4.81
CA THR A 109 36.52 11.00 -3.57
C THR A 109 35.33 11.91 -3.83
N LEU A 110 34.24 11.71 -3.10
CA LEU A 110 33.05 12.55 -3.06
C LEU A 110 33.09 13.43 -1.80
N ARG A 111 32.87 14.73 -1.94
CA ARG A 111 32.68 15.69 -0.84
C ARG A 111 31.47 16.57 -1.14
N GLN A 112 30.39 16.45 -0.36
CA GLN A 112 29.17 17.25 -0.57
C GLN A 112 28.44 17.51 0.75
N LYS A 113 28.20 18.80 1.06
CA LYS A 113 27.40 19.28 2.22
C LYS A 113 27.73 18.65 3.58
N GLY A 114 29.00 18.32 3.83
CA GLY A 114 29.47 17.71 5.09
C GLY A 114 29.42 16.18 5.12
N GLN A 115 28.98 15.53 4.03
CA GLN A 115 29.26 14.13 3.74
C GLN A 115 30.59 14.03 2.97
N GLU A 116 31.42 13.04 3.31
CA GLU A 116 32.66 12.72 2.60
C GLU A 116 32.83 11.20 2.50
N ALA A 117 33.16 10.72 1.30
CA ALA A 117 33.42 9.32 1.03
C ALA A 117 34.54 9.14 0.00
N LYS A 118 35.42 8.18 0.22
CA LYS A 118 36.45 7.77 -0.75
C LYS A 118 36.28 6.31 -1.14
N PHE A 119 36.26 6.02 -2.44
CA PHE A 119 36.03 4.70 -3.02
C PHE A 119 37.34 4.14 -3.57
N PHE A 120 37.72 2.94 -3.12
CA PHE A 120 39.02 2.34 -3.45
C PHE A 120 38.96 0.81 -3.51
N MET A 121 39.92 0.19 -4.19
CA MET A 121 40.13 -1.26 -4.16
C MET A 121 41.19 -1.65 -3.12
N ARG A 122 40.96 -2.72 -2.37
CA ARG A 122 41.94 -3.39 -1.50
C ARG A 122 41.82 -4.90 -1.68
N GLU A 123 42.92 -5.58 -1.94
CA GLU A 123 42.99 -7.05 -2.13
C GLU A 123 41.98 -7.60 -3.16
N GLY A 124 41.70 -6.83 -4.21
CA GLY A 124 40.74 -7.19 -5.27
C GLY A 124 39.27 -6.94 -4.93
N LYS A 125 38.97 -6.44 -3.72
CA LYS A 125 37.61 -6.09 -3.25
C LYS A 125 37.39 -4.57 -3.23
N PRO A 126 36.16 -4.06 -3.45
CA PRO A 126 35.82 -2.65 -3.32
C PRO A 126 35.56 -2.26 -1.85
N PHE A 127 36.02 -1.07 -1.48
CA PHE A 127 35.83 -0.47 -0.18
C PHE A 127 35.37 0.99 -0.29
N VAL A 128 34.64 1.46 0.72
CA VAL A 128 34.42 2.88 0.98
C VAL A 128 35.10 3.29 2.29
N HIS A 129 35.71 4.46 2.31
CA HIS A 129 36.15 5.15 3.52
C HIS A 129 35.16 6.28 3.83
N THR A 130 34.46 6.21 4.98
CA THR A 130 33.36 7.13 5.35
C THR A 130 33.17 7.18 6.87
N GLU A 131 32.39 8.14 7.38
CA GLU A 131 31.98 8.25 8.79
C GLU A 131 31.20 6.99 9.22
N GLY A 132 31.64 6.31 10.29
CA GLY A 132 31.05 5.09 10.84
C GLY A 132 30.01 5.33 11.94
N VAL A 133 29.53 4.23 12.54
CA VAL A 133 28.48 4.25 13.58
C VAL A 133 28.89 5.00 14.87
N ASP A 134 30.18 5.20 15.10
CA ASP A 134 30.75 5.94 16.23
C ASP A 134 31.19 7.37 15.88
N GLY A 135 30.88 7.85 14.67
CA GLY A 135 31.28 9.16 14.17
C GLY A 135 32.74 9.28 13.75
N LYS A 136 33.52 8.19 13.73
CA LYS A 136 34.90 8.21 13.22
C LYS A 136 34.95 7.71 11.77
N PRO A 137 35.86 8.22 10.94
CA PRO A 137 36.07 7.67 9.60
C PRO A 137 36.66 6.26 9.68
N GLY A 138 36.15 5.35 8.85
CA GLY A 138 36.61 3.95 8.78
C GLY A 138 36.41 3.35 7.39
N ASP A 139 37.07 2.21 7.15
CA ASP A 139 37.00 1.47 5.87
C ASP A 139 35.96 0.35 5.95
N PHE A 140 35.03 0.30 5.00
CA PHE A 140 33.95 -0.67 4.96
C PHE A 140 33.94 -1.43 3.62
N GLU A 141 33.87 -2.77 3.68
CA GLU A 141 33.81 -3.62 2.50
C GLU A 141 32.44 -3.49 1.81
N ILE A 142 32.45 -3.17 0.53
CA ILE A 142 31.24 -3.17 -0.30
C ILE A 142 31.07 -4.60 -0.82
N ARG A 143 30.01 -5.27 -0.35
CA ARG A 143 29.78 -6.70 -0.65
C ARG A 143 28.91 -6.88 -1.89
N TYR A 144 27.95 -5.98 -2.10
CA TYR A 144 26.98 -6.06 -3.19
C TYR A 144 26.77 -4.71 -3.89
N THR A 145 26.49 -4.78 -5.19
CA THR A 145 25.97 -3.68 -6.00
C THR A 145 24.47 -3.81 -6.16
N PHE A 146 23.77 -2.69 -6.21
CA PHE A 146 22.32 -2.59 -6.25
C PHE A 146 21.89 -1.64 -7.38
N GLY A 147 21.05 -2.11 -8.30
CA GLY A 147 20.73 -1.39 -9.53
C GLY A 147 21.88 -1.34 -10.55
N TRP A 148 21.53 -0.84 -11.74
CA TRP A 148 22.38 -0.95 -12.93
C TRP A 148 22.43 0.33 -13.77
N TYR A 149 21.27 0.82 -14.21
CA TYR A 149 21.08 2.07 -14.96
C TYR A 149 19.75 2.71 -14.53
N PRO A 150 19.63 4.05 -14.47
CA PRO A 150 20.67 5.08 -14.72
C PRO A 150 21.60 5.33 -13.52
N LEU A 151 21.45 4.60 -12.42
CA LEU A 151 22.34 4.67 -11.26
C LEU A 151 22.60 3.28 -10.66
N GLN A 152 23.69 3.19 -9.90
CA GLN A 152 24.03 2.03 -9.08
C GLN A 152 24.36 2.48 -7.65
N GLN A 153 23.79 1.80 -6.66
CA GLN A 153 24.12 1.90 -5.24
C GLN A 153 24.96 0.69 -4.79
N TYR A 154 25.43 0.75 -3.54
CA TYR A 154 26.39 -0.19 -2.98
C TYR A 154 25.99 -0.54 -1.55
N LEU A 155 26.12 -1.83 -1.19
CA LEU A 155 25.76 -2.34 0.13
C LEU A 155 27.01 -2.75 0.92
N VAL A 156 27.08 -2.30 2.17
CA VAL A 156 28.07 -2.71 3.17
C VAL A 156 27.47 -3.80 4.05
N ASP A 157 28.26 -4.82 4.37
CA ASP A 157 27.91 -5.84 5.36
C ASP A 157 28.42 -5.41 6.75
N MET A 158 27.50 -5.08 7.66
CA MET A 158 27.81 -4.67 9.04
C MET A 158 27.90 -5.86 10.01
N GLY A 159 27.89 -7.10 9.51
CA GLY A 159 27.79 -8.31 10.30
C GLY A 159 26.34 -8.60 10.74
N GLN A 160 26.13 -9.75 11.39
CA GLN A 160 24.79 -10.21 11.81
C GLN A 160 23.73 -10.22 10.68
N GLY A 161 24.17 -10.33 9.40
CA GLY A 161 23.31 -10.26 8.22
C GLY A 161 22.76 -8.87 7.89
N LYS A 162 23.18 -7.81 8.60
CA LYS A 162 22.74 -6.42 8.38
C LYS A 162 23.44 -5.84 7.16
N LEU A 163 22.78 -5.90 6.00
CA LEU A 163 23.23 -5.20 4.80
C LEU A 163 22.72 -3.75 4.82
N GLN A 164 23.64 -2.78 4.79
CA GLN A 164 23.34 -1.36 4.81
C GLN A 164 23.58 -0.71 3.45
N ALA A 165 22.61 0.06 2.96
CA ALA A 165 22.74 0.83 1.74
C ALA A 165 23.54 2.12 1.98
N LEU A 166 24.53 2.38 1.12
CA LEU A 166 25.24 3.65 1.15
C LEU A 166 24.35 4.77 0.56
N PRO A 167 24.46 6.01 1.08
CA PRO A 167 23.75 7.19 0.57
C PRO A 167 24.42 7.72 -0.71
N PHE A 168 25.48 7.06 -1.16
CA PHE A 168 26.30 7.43 -2.30
C PHE A 168 26.00 6.48 -3.46
N ALA A 169 25.68 7.06 -4.62
CA ALA A 169 25.39 6.34 -5.84
C ALA A 169 26.38 6.74 -6.95
N TRP A 170 26.59 5.81 -7.87
CA TRP A 170 27.26 6.05 -9.14
C TRP A 170 26.21 6.39 -10.21
N ASP A 171 26.38 7.53 -10.87
CA ASP A 171 25.61 7.93 -12.04
C ASP A 171 26.13 7.14 -13.25
N SER A 172 25.46 6.04 -13.61
CA SER A 172 25.94 5.04 -14.58
C SER A 172 25.54 5.34 -16.04
N ARG A 173 24.94 6.51 -16.25
CA ARG A 173 24.66 7.12 -17.56
C ARG A 173 25.92 7.54 -18.30
N ASP A 174 25.82 7.78 -19.60
CA ASP A 174 26.95 8.24 -20.41
C ASP A 174 27.48 9.61 -19.94
N GLN A 175 28.78 9.86 -20.12
CA GLN A 175 29.39 11.14 -19.82
C GLN A 175 28.73 12.30 -20.60
N ALA A 176 28.25 12.05 -21.81
CA ALA A 176 27.48 13.00 -22.63
C ALA A 176 26.11 13.40 -22.02
N GLN A 177 25.60 12.61 -21.07
CA GLN A 177 24.38 12.88 -20.30
C GLN A 177 24.71 13.48 -18.90
N GLY A 178 25.98 13.77 -18.62
CA GLY A 178 26.46 14.19 -17.31
C GLY A 178 26.62 13.04 -16.30
N GLY A 179 26.72 11.80 -16.76
CA GLY A 179 27.01 10.62 -15.93
C GLY A 179 28.50 10.32 -15.78
N GLN A 180 28.80 9.08 -15.38
CA GLN A 180 30.12 8.59 -14.96
C GLN A 180 30.71 9.37 -13.79
N ARG A 181 29.95 9.49 -12.69
CA ARG A 181 30.36 10.23 -11.47
C ARG A 181 29.67 9.73 -10.20
N TRP A 182 30.34 9.92 -9.07
CA TRP A 182 29.75 9.74 -7.73
C TRP A 182 28.85 10.92 -7.35
N PHE A 183 27.77 10.65 -6.60
CA PHE A 183 26.90 11.66 -6.00
C PHE A 183 26.21 11.14 -4.73
N THR A 184 25.69 12.02 -3.88
CA THR A 184 24.84 11.65 -2.74
C THR A 184 23.35 11.73 -3.09
N LEU A 185 22.57 10.75 -2.62
CA LEU A 185 21.11 10.73 -2.69
C LEU A 185 20.46 11.75 -1.75
N TYR A 186 21.23 12.33 -0.81
CA TYR A 186 20.79 13.37 0.12
C TYR A 186 21.52 14.70 -0.13
N PRO A 187 21.30 15.37 -1.28
CA PRO A 187 22.07 16.56 -1.67
C PRO A 187 21.85 17.78 -0.76
N GLU A 188 20.75 17.81 0.00
CA GLU A 188 20.35 18.92 0.89
C GLU A 188 20.39 18.55 2.38
N GLN A 189 20.90 17.37 2.73
CA GLN A 189 20.97 16.90 4.12
C GLN A 189 22.34 16.25 4.39
N ALA A 190 22.65 16.01 5.66
CA ALA A 190 23.76 15.15 6.08
C ALA A 190 23.37 14.46 7.39
N PRO A 191 22.58 13.36 7.32
CA PRO A 191 22.23 12.55 8.49
C PRO A 191 23.50 12.12 9.24
N LYS A 192 23.43 11.99 10.57
CA LYS A 192 24.58 11.70 11.42
C LYS A 192 24.40 10.43 12.26
N PRO A 193 25.47 9.79 12.74
CA PRO A 193 25.36 8.57 13.53
C PRO A 193 24.37 8.73 14.70
N GLY A 194 23.40 7.82 14.79
CA GLY A 194 22.24 7.91 15.69
C GLY A 194 20.94 8.39 15.02
N ASP A 195 21.02 9.07 13.88
CA ASP A 195 19.90 9.35 12.98
C ASP A 195 19.48 8.05 12.25
N SER A 196 18.17 7.80 12.12
CA SER A 196 17.66 6.62 11.44
C SER A 196 18.01 6.61 9.94
N LEU A 197 18.13 7.80 9.33
CA LEU A 197 18.51 8.02 7.93
C LEU A 197 20.02 8.00 7.68
N HIS A 198 20.86 7.94 8.72
CA HIS A 198 22.29 7.68 8.53
C HIS A 198 22.50 6.28 7.95
N TRP A 199 23.57 6.07 7.17
CA TRP A 199 23.81 4.80 6.47
C TRP A 199 23.99 3.60 7.40
N THR A 200 24.32 3.84 8.68
CA THR A 200 24.37 2.80 9.72
C THR A 200 23.04 2.62 10.48
N GLY A 201 22.01 3.41 10.18
CA GLY A 201 20.70 3.43 10.84
C GLY A 201 19.71 2.38 10.29
N ARG A 202 18.50 2.33 10.87
CA ARG A 202 17.47 1.34 10.47
C ARG A 202 16.74 1.71 9.17
N ASP A 203 16.75 2.99 8.75
CA ASP A 203 16.13 3.46 7.50
C ASP A 203 17.09 3.41 6.30
N GLN A 204 18.21 2.69 6.44
CA GLN A 204 19.14 2.37 5.34
C GLN A 204 19.37 0.86 5.19
N ASN A 205 18.66 0.04 5.96
CA ASN A 205 18.81 -1.40 5.93
C ASN A 205 18.14 -2.02 4.70
N TRP A 206 18.94 -2.69 3.88
CA TRP A 206 18.49 -3.36 2.65
C TRP A 206 17.53 -4.52 2.94
N ASN A 207 17.78 -5.30 4.01
CA ASN A 207 16.95 -6.46 4.37
C ASN A 207 15.48 -6.04 4.60
N PHE A 208 15.26 -4.86 5.19
CA PHE A 208 13.95 -4.25 5.36
C PHE A 208 13.43 -3.53 4.10
N MET A 209 14.19 -2.57 3.56
CA MET A 209 13.66 -1.61 2.58
C MET A 209 13.63 -2.11 1.13
N CYS A 210 14.57 -2.98 0.77
CA CYS A 210 14.92 -3.21 -0.62
C CYS A 210 14.80 -4.68 -1.03
N ALA A 211 15.11 -5.60 -0.12
CA ALA A 211 15.31 -7.00 -0.43
C ALA A 211 14.11 -7.68 -1.10
N GLY A 212 12.88 -7.38 -0.64
CA GLY A 212 11.64 -7.97 -1.15
C GLY A 212 11.29 -7.57 -2.59
N CYS A 213 11.83 -6.47 -3.10
CA CYS A 213 11.69 -6.05 -4.50
C CYS A 213 12.78 -6.57 -5.44
N HIS A 214 13.96 -6.92 -4.91
CA HIS A 214 15.19 -7.01 -5.71
C HIS A 214 15.89 -8.37 -5.67
N SER A 215 15.25 -9.37 -5.06
CA SER A 215 15.70 -10.76 -4.99
C SER A 215 14.50 -11.72 -5.13
N THR A 216 14.75 -13.00 -5.37
CA THR A 216 13.69 -14.00 -5.61
C THR A 216 13.48 -14.88 -4.39
N HIS A 217 12.22 -15.04 -3.95
CA HIS A 217 11.84 -15.83 -2.77
C HIS A 217 12.59 -15.41 -1.49
N LEU A 218 12.48 -14.13 -1.12
CA LEU A 218 13.16 -13.60 0.07
C LEU A 218 12.48 -14.05 1.38
N GLU A 219 13.13 -14.95 2.11
CA GLU A 219 12.86 -15.17 3.54
C GLU A 219 13.69 -14.17 4.38
N LYS A 220 13.08 -13.11 4.94
CA LYS A 220 13.85 -12.05 5.66
C LYS A 220 14.54 -12.57 6.93
N ARG A 221 13.87 -13.45 7.69
CA ARG A 221 14.41 -14.20 8.84
C ARG A 221 15.18 -13.35 9.86
N TYR A 222 14.51 -12.31 10.35
CA TYR A 222 15.01 -11.50 11.46
C TYR A 222 14.72 -12.16 12.81
N ASP A 223 15.72 -12.22 13.69
CA ASP A 223 15.56 -12.59 15.10
C ASP A 223 15.65 -11.33 15.99
N ALA A 224 14.57 -11.07 16.73
CA ALA A 224 14.41 -9.88 17.57
C ALA A 224 15.13 -9.94 18.94
N LYS A 225 15.72 -11.08 19.31
CA LYS A 225 16.50 -11.26 20.55
C LYS A 225 17.99 -11.01 20.31
N SER A 226 18.51 -11.42 19.16
CA SER A 226 19.89 -11.14 18.74
C SER A 226 20.04 -9.92 17.83
N ASP A 227 18.94 -9.27 17.44
CA ASP A 227 18.87 -8.17 16.47
C ASP A 227 19.65 -8.50 15.19
N SER A 228 19.37 -9.67 14.60
CA SER A 228 20.16 -10.25 13.51
C SER A 228 19.30 -10.83 12.40
N PHE A 229 19.83 -10.86 11.19
CA PHE A 229 19.19 -11.43 10.01
C PHE A 229 19.89 -12.71 9.56
N ASP A 230 19.12 -13.78 9.33
CA ASP A 230 19.51 -14.97 8.58
C ASP A 230 18.82 -14.95 7.20
N THR A 231 18.85 -13.79 6.54
CA THR A 231 18.12 -13.52 5.29
C THR A 231 18.55 -14.47 4.17
N ARG A 232 17.57 -15.05 3.46
CA ARG A 232 17.78 -16.04 2.39
C ARG A 232 16.93 -15.71 1.17
N TRP A 233 17.38 -16.17 0.01
CA TRP A 233 16.73 -16.04 -1.29
C TRP A 233 17.05 -17.25 -2.16
N SER A 234 16.25 -17.51 -3.18
CA SER A 234 16.50 -18.56 -4.19
C SER A 234 17.41 -18.08 -5.32
N ASP A 235 17.22 -16.83 -5.77
CA ASP A 235 18.14 -16.10 -6.64
C ASP A 235 18.39 -14.70 -6.05
N ILE A 236 19.61 -14.19 -6.15
CA ILE A 236 20.02 -12.89 -5.58
C ILE A 236 19.30 -11.69 -6.22
N ALA A 237 18.90 -11.82 -7.48
CA ALA A 237 18.25 -10.80 -8.30
C ALA A 237 16.77 -11.16 -8.57
N VAL A 238 16.06 -10.33 -9.33
CA VAL A 238 14.68 -10.60 -9.76
C VAL A 238 14.70 -11.60 -10.92
N ALA A 239 14.45 -12.87 -10.61
CA ALA A 239 14.62 -14.00 -11.51
C ALA A 239 13.27 -14.60 -11.97
N CYS A 240 13.33 -15.63 -12.81
CA CYS A 240 12.17 -16.26 -13.44
C CYS A 240 11.04 -16.58 -12.46
N GLU A 241 11.37 -17.17 -11.31
CA GLU A 241 10.38 -17.65 -10.34
C GLU A 241 9.74 -16.52 -9.52
N ALA A 242 10.32 -15.31 -9.46
CA ALA A 242 9.66 -14.14 -8.88
C ALA A 242 8.40 -13.75 -9.69
N CYS A 243 8.42 -13.97 -11.01
CA CYS A 243 7.30 -13.65 -11.89
C CYS A 243 6.44 -14.86 -12.30
N HIS A 244 6.94 -16.09 -12.16
CA HIS A 244 6.25 -17.33 -12.54
C HIS A 244 5.86 -18.24 -11.38
N GLY A 245 6.28 -17.90 -10.16
CA GLY A 245 6.13 -18.75 -8.98
C GLY A 245 7.12 -19.93 -8.98
N PRO A 246 7.07 -20.80 -7.96
CA PRO A 246 7.98 -21.93 -7.80
C PRO A 246 7.84 -22.97 -8.92
N GLY A 247 8.95 -23.23 -9.61
CA GLY A 247 9.00 -23.97 -10.87
C GLY A 247 9.18 -25.48 -10.77
N SER A 248 9.30 -26.10 -9.59
CA SER A 248 9.62 -27.54 -9.51
C SER A 248 8.59 -28.44 -10.20
N ALA A 249 7.30 -28.20 -9.98
CA ALA A 249 6.22 -28.96 -10.61
C ALA A 249 6.18 -28.75 -12.14
N HIS A 250 6.60 -27.59 -12.63
CA HIS A 250 6.77 -27.32 -14.06
C HIS A 250 7.97 -28.09 -14.65
N VAL A 251 9.12 -28.09 -13.96
CA VAL A 251 10.30 -28.86 -14.37
C VAL A 251 10.02 -30.37 -14.37
N GLU A 252 9.27 -30.86 -13.39
CA GLU A 252 8.86 -32.26 -13.30
C GLU A 252 7.83 -32.63 -14.40
N TRP A 253 6.83 -31.77 -14.66
CA TRP A 253 5.91 -31.88 -15.80
C TRP A 253 6.65 -31.93 -17.15
N ALA A 254 7.62 -31.04 -17.36
CA ALA A 254 8.39 -30.96 -18.61
C ALA A 254 9.24 -32.23 -18.82
N ARG A 255 9.95 -32.69 -17.77
CA ARG A 255 10.76 -33.92 -17.81
C ARG A 255 9.93 -35.19 -18.02
N ALA A 256 8.67 -35.20 -17.58
CA ALA A 256 7.74 -36.30 -17.82
C ALA A 256 7.14 -36.33 -19.24
N GLY A 257 7.56 -35.43 -20.15
CA GLY A 257 6.96 -35.30 -21.48
C GLY A 257 5.54 -34.73 -21.42
N GLY A 258 5.26 -33.88 -20.43
CA GLY A 258 3.95 -33.32 -20.16
C GLY A 258 3.34 -32.61 -21.36
N LYS A 259 2.06 -32.92 -21.65
CA LYS A 259 1.28 -32.22 -22.67
C LYS A 259 0.83 -30.86 -22.14
N ALA A 260 0.73 -29.87 -23.02
CA ALA A 260 0.25 -28.53 -22.68
C ALA A 260 -1.19 -28.57 -22.14
N GLY A 261 -1.41 -27.97 -20.97
CA GLY A 261 -2.70 -27.94 -20.29
C GLY A 261 -2.63 -27.17 -18.96
N GLY A 262 -3.64 -26.32 -18.71
CA GLY A 262 -3.62 -25.39 -17.57
C GLY A 262 -2.37 -24.50 -17.57
N ASN A 263 -1.75 -24.36 -16.41
CA ASN A 263 -0.50 -23.60 -16.23
C ASN A 263 0.78 -24.46 -16.45
N ASN A 264 0.68 -25.68 -17.00
CA ASN A 264 1.81 -26.59 -17.22
C ASN A 264 2.67 -26.87 -15.95
N GLY A 265 2.07 -26.83 -14.75
CA GLY A 265 2.78 -27.02 -13.48
C GLY A 265 3.36 -25.75 -12.83
N LEU A 266 3.21 -24.57 -13.44
CA LEU A 266 3.44 -23.28 -12.77
C LEU A 266 2.24 -22.89 -11.91
N THR A 267 2.46 -22.08 -10.87
CA THR A 267 1.36 -21.55 -10.03
C THR A 267 0.74 -20.30 -10.66
N VAL A 268 1.54 -19.38 -11.19
CA VAL A 268 1.06 -18.16 -11.87
C VAL A 268 0.22 -18.49 -13.10
N ALA A 269 -0.98 -17.91 -13.16
CA ALA A 269 -1.93 -18.11 -14.26
C ALA A 269 -1.43 -17.46 -15.57
N LYS A 270 -1.55 -18.18 -16.68
CA LYS A 270 -1.30 -17.61 -18.01
C LYS A 270 -2.46 -16.70 -18.41
N ALA A 271 -2.16 -15.46 -18.81
CA ALA A 271 -3.15 -14.54 -19.36
C ALA A 271 -3.94 -15.18 -20.54
N PRO A 272 -5.27 -14.97 -20.63
CA PRO A 272 -6.09 -15.58 -21.66
C PRO A 272 -5.70 -15.12 -23.07
N ALA A 273 -5.94 -15.98 -24.05
CA ALA A 273 -5.76 -15.64 -25.46
C ALA A 273 -6.78 -14.58 -25.91
N GLY A 274 -6.34 -13.75 -26.85
CA GLY A 274 -7.10 -12.64 -27.42
C GLY A 274 -6.19 -11.75 -28.25
N GLN A 275 -6.77 -10.70 -28.84
CA GLN A 275 -6.03 -9.72 -29.62
C GLN A 275 -6.70 -8.33 -29.51
N TRP A 276 -5.95 -7.29 -29.82
CA TRP A 276 -6.48 -5.93 -29.99
C TRP A 276 -7.00 -5.75 -31.40
N THR A 277 -8.26 -5.31 -31.55
CA THR A 277 -8.89 -5.12 -32.86
C THR A 277 -9.69 -3.83 -32.95
N PHE A 278 -9.70 -3.22 -34.13
CA PHE A 278 -10.65 -2.16 -34.47
C PHE A 278 -11.93 -2.84 -34.96
N ALA A 279 -13.06 -2.64 -34.29
CA ALA A 279 -14.30 -3.37 -34.57
C ALA A 279 -14.97 -2.91 -35.87
N THR A 280 -14.76 -1.65 -36.27
CA THR A 280 -15.27 -1.09 -37.53
C THR A 280 -14.18 -0.28 -38.26
N PRO A 281 -14.23 -0.21 -39.60
CA PRO A 281 -13.38 0.71 -40.37
C PRO A 281 -13.59 2.16 -39.92
N GLY A 282 -12.49 2.87 -39.67
CA GLY A 282 -12.52 4.25 -39.15
C GLY A 282 -12.64 4.38 -37.62
N GLN A 283 -12.75 3.29 -36.87
CA GLN A 283 -12.64 3.33 -35.41
C GLN A 283 -11.19 3.68 -35.00
N GLY A 284 -11.02 4.77 -34.25
CA GLY A 284 -9.69 5.25 -33.87
C GLY A 284 -8.98 4.45 -32.77
N ILE A 285 -9.71 3.73 -31.91
CA ILE A 285 -9.15 3.03 -30.74
C ILE A 285 -9.61 1.56 -30.74
N ALA A 286 -8.67 0.63 -30.65
CA ALA A 286 -8.91 -0.81 -30.62
C ALA A 286 -9.53 -1.29 -29.30
N HIS A 287 -10.12 -2.48 -29.32
CA HIS A 287 -10.64 -3.19 -28.15
C HIS A 287 -10.08 -4.61 -28.06
N TRP A 288 -9.96 -5.13 -26.84
CA TRP A 288 -9.50 -6.49 -26.56
C TRP A 288 -10.61 -7.51 -26.80
N THR A 289 -10.32 -8.58 -27.54
CA THR A 289 -11.30 -9.63 -27.90
C THR A 289 -11.21 -10.89 -27.04
N GLY A 290 -10.33 -10.90 -26.02
CA GLY A 290 -10.13 -12.06 -25.14
C GLY A 290 -10.89 -11.95 -23.82
N GLY A 291 -10.63 -12.90 -22.92
CA GLY A 291 -11.15 -12.87 -21.56
C GLY A 291 -10.53 -11.78 -20.68
N GLU A 292 -11.09 -11.62 -19.47
CA GLU A 292 -10.54 -10.78 -18.42
C GLU A 292 -9.11 -11.23 -18.04
N ARG A 293 -8.21 -10.27 -17.84
CA ARG A 293 -6.76 -10.53 -17.72
C ARG A 293 -5.99 -9.63 -16.77
N ARG A 294 -6.64 -8.72 -16.02
CA ARG A 294 -5.93 -7.80 -15.11
C ARG A 294 -5.11 -8.51 -14.02
N GLU A 295 -5.50 -9.73 -13.63
CA GLU A 295 -4.75 -10.57 -12.66
C GLU A 295 -3.31 -10.87 -13.11
N ALA A 296 -3.05 -10.90 -14.43
CA ALA A 296 -1.70 -11.14 -14.98
C ALA A 296 -0.68 -10.01 -14.67
N MET A 297 -1.10 -8.94 -13.98
CA MET A 297 -0.22 -7.88 -13.49
C MET A 297 0.18 -8.04 -12.02
N ALA A 298 -0.37 -9.02 -11.28
CA ALA A 298 0.04 -9.27 -9.89
C ALA A 298 1.57 -9.45 -9.72
N PRO A 299 2.28 -10.20 -10.59
CA PRO A 299 3.75 -10.26 -10.58
C PRO A 299 4.45 -8.90 -10.70
N CYS A 300 3.90 -7.99 -11.52
CA CYS A 300 4.48 -6.66 -11.73
C CYS A 300 4.21 -5.76 -10.53
N PHE A 301 2.97 -5.71 -10.05
CA PHE A 301 2.58 -4.83 -8.94
C PHE A 301 3.17 -5.26 -7.60
N ALA A 302 3.51 -6.54 -7.42
CA ALA A 302 4.22 -7.05 -6.25
C ALA A 302 5.53 -6.29 -5.97
N CYS A 303 6.19 -5.74 -6.99
CA CYS A 303 7.38 -4.88 -6.86
C CYS A 303 7.14 -3.42 -7.26
N HIS A 304 6.46 -3.16 -8.39
CA HIS A 304 6.24 -1.81 -8.95
C HIS A 304 5.08 -1.05 -8.26
N SER A 305 5.03 -1.06 -6.94
CA SER A 305 4.08 -0.29 -6.12
C SER A 305 4.70 0.17 -4.80
N ARG A 306 4.42 1.41 -4.38
CA ARG A 306 4.73 1.89 -3.03
C ARG A 306 3.69 1.34 -2.06
N ARG A 307 4.16 0.60 -1.06
CA ARG A 307 3.35 -0.29 -0.22
C ARG A 307 4.01 -0.60 1.12
N ARG A 308 3.24 -1.15 2.05
CA ARG A 308 3.71 -1.91 3.21
C ARG A 308 3.52 -3.40 2.94
N GLU A 309 4.52 -4.24 3.16
CA GLU A 309 4.36 -5.70 3.10
C GLU A 309 3.53 -6.20 4.29
N ILE A 310 2.66 -7.20 4.07
CA ILE A 310 1.87 -7.89 5.11
C ILE A 310 2.01 -9.41 5.04
N ALA A 311 2.79 -9.92 4.08
CA ALA A 311 3.30 -11.28 3.98
C ALA A 311 4.76 -11.24 3.51
N ASN A 312 5.55 -12.24 3.90
CA ASN A 312 6.92 -12.49 3.42
C ASN A 312 7.09 -14.01 3.28
N PRO A 313 7.69 -14.54 2.20
CA PRO A 313 8.16 -13.85 0.99
C PRO A 313 7.03 -13.19 0.18
N LEU A 314 7.39 -12.26 -0.70
CA LEU A 314 6.52 -11.83 -1.80
C LEU A 314 6.58 -12.84 -2.94
N SER A 315 5.49 -12.98 -3.72
CA SER A 315 5.40 -13.91 -4.84
C SER A 315 4.43 -13.44 -5.93
N GLY A 316 4.71 -13.74 -7.19
CA GLY A 316 3.88 -13.35 -8.34
C GLY A 316 2.54 -14.08 -8.47
N ASP A 317 2.34 -15.20 -7.76
CA ASP A 317 1.08 -15.95 -7.72
C ASP A 317 0.11 -15.50 -6.62
N VAL A 318 0.51 -14.55 -5.76
CA VAL A 318 -0.32 -14.02 -4.67
C VAL A 318 -0.93 -12.66 -5.08
N PRO A 319 -2.26 -12.45 -4.94
CA PRO A 319 -2.88 -11.15 -5.19
C PRO A 319 -2.24 -10.03 -4.36
N LEU A 320 -2.09 -8.83 -4.94
CA LEU A 320 -1.35 -7.72 -4.31
C LEU A 320 -1.83 -7.42 -2.87
N LEU A 321 -3.14 -7.48 -2.63
CA LEU A 321 -3.77 -7.19 -1.34
C LEU A 321 -3.84 -8.40 -0.38
N ASP A 322 -3.32 -9.56 -0.77
CA ASP A 322 -3.04 -10.67 0.15
C ASP A 322 -1.61 -10.61 0.73
N GLN A 323 -0.69 -9.92 0.05
CA GLN A 323 0.72 -9.78 0.45
C GLN A 323 1.16 -8.35 0.81
N THR A 324 0.42 -7.31 0.42
CA THR A 324 0.80 -5.90 0.66
C THR A 324 -0.41 -4.98 0.91
N VAL A 325 -0.13 -3.76 1.40
CA VAL A 325 -1.06 -2.62 1.45
C VAL A 325 -0.44 -1.46 0.68
N PRO A 326 -0.95 -1.06 -0.50
CA PRO A 326 -0.40 0.03 -1.30
C PRO A 326 -0.81 1.41 -0.76
N SER A 327 0.04 2.42 -0.99
CA SER A 327 -0.29 3.84 -0.77
C SER A 327 -1.39 4.33 -1.72
N LEU A 328 -2.22 5.24 -1.25
CA LEU A 328 -3.24 5.94 -2.02
C LEU A 328 -2.67 7.22 -2.68
N LEU A 329 -3.53 8.04 -3.29
CA LEU A 329 -3.13 9.31 -3.92
C LEU A 329 -2.88 10.41 -2.85
N GLU A 330 -1.87 10.17 -2.02
CA GLU A 330 -1.44 10.99 -0.88
C GLU A 330 -0.58 12.19 -1.31
N PRO A 331 -0.56 13.31 -0.55
CA PRO A 331 0.34 14.44 -0.82
C PRO A 331 1.83 14.02 -0.78
N GLY A 332 2.66 14.60 -1.65
CA GLY A 332 4.10 14.27 -1.77
C GLY A 332 4.42 12.91 -2.38
N LEU A 333 3.43 12.01 -2.44
CA LEU A 333 3.47 10.77 -3.22
C LEU A 333 2.83 10.98 -4.61
N TYR A 334 1.70 11.67 -4.67
CA TYR A 334 1.00 12.00 -5.90
C TYR A 334 0.55 13.46 -5.95
N SER A 335 0.63 14.05 -7.14
CA SER A 335 -0.06 15.29 -7.50
C SER A 335 -1.57 15.15 -7.31
N ALA A 336 -2.28 16.26 -7.12
CA ALA A 336 -3.72 16.20 -6.76
C ALA A 336 -4.61 15.64 -7.87
N ASP A 337 -4.18 15.71 -9.14
CA ASP A 337 -4.83 15.00 -10.25
C ASP A 337 -4.58 13.49 -10.25
N GLY A 338 -3.54 13.03 -9.54
CA GLY A 338 -3.12 11.65 -9.43
C GLY A 338 -1.89 11.27 -10.26
N GLN A 339 -1.18 12.23 -10.87
CA GLN A 339 0.13 11.97 -11.48
C GLN A 339 1.20 11.69 -10.40
N ILE A 340 2.21 10.87 -10.72
CA ILE A 340 3.36 10.55 -9.85
C ILE A 340 4.10 11.83 -9.42
N ASP A 341 4.38 11.98 -8.12
CA ASP A 341 5.19 13.07 -7.56
C ASP A 341 6.34 12.58 -6.65
N GLY A 342 6.11 11.52 -5.89
CA GLY A 342 7.13 10.82 -5.09
C GLY A 342 7.53 9.48 -5.70
N GLU A 343 8.33 8.69 -4.97
CA GLU A 343 8.73 7.34 -5.41
C GLU A 343 7.61 6.31 -5.18
N VAL A 344 6.56 6.43 -5.99
CA VAL A 344 5.33 5.62 -5.90
C VAL A 344 5.28 4.41 -6.84
N PHE A 345 6.16 4.39 -7.84
CA PHE A 345 6.16 3.44 -8.96
C PHE A 345 4.83 3.45 -9.74
N GLU A 346 4.62 2.49 -10.64
CA GLU A 346 3.61 2.61 -11.69
C GLU A 346 2.22 2.04 -11.34
N TYR A 347 2.06 1.32 -10.23
CA TYR A 347 0.76 0.73 -9.85
C TYR A 347 -0.36 1.77 -9.73
N GLY A 348 -0.17 2.80 -8.88
CA GLY A 348 -1.24 3.76 -8.59
C GLY A 348 -1.52 4.74 -9.73
N SER A 349 -0.53 5.06 -10.57
CA SER A 349 -0.73 5.79 -11.82
C SER A 349 -1.49 4.94 -12.83
N PHE A 350 -1.07 3.68 -13.04
CA PHE A 350 -1.69 2.78 -14.02
C PHE A 350 -3.13 2.41 -13.67
N LEU A 351 -3.46 2.16 -12.40
CA LEU A 351 -4.84 1.89 -11.96
C LEU A 351 -5.81 3.04 -12.22
N GLN A 352 -5.32 4.27 -12.43
CA GLN A 352 -6.14 5.41 -12.82
C GLN A 352 -6.33 5.54 -14.35
N SER A 353 -5.55 4.82 -15.14
CA SER A 353 -5.55 4.94 -16.60
C SER A 353 -6.82 4.36 -17.22
N ARG A 354 -7.25 4.95 -18.35
CA ARG A 354 -8.28 4.36 -19.21
C ARG A 354 -7.80 3.05 -19.85
N MET A 355 -6.49 2.85 -19.95
CA MET A 355 -5.86 1.62 -20.43
C MET A 355 -6.12 0.43 -19.49
N TYR A 356 -5.89 0.59 -18.18
CA TYR A 356 -6.24 -0.39 -17.15
C TYR A 356 -7.73 -0.77 -17.20
N ARG A 357 -8.62 0.24 -17.32
CA ARG A 357 -10.07 0.02 -17.48
C ARG A 357 -10.41 -0.78 -18.75
N ALA A 358 -9.71 -0.54 -19.85
CA ALA A 358 -9.87 -1.27 -21.11
C ALA A 358 -9.21 -2.67 -21.10
N GLY A 359 -8.60 -3.09 -19.98
CA GLY A 359 -7.95 -4.39 -19.86
C GLY A 359 -6.55 -4.45 -20.49
N VAL A 360 -5.89 -3.30 -20.70
CA VAL A 360 -4.44 -3.26 -21.01
C VAL A 360 -3.65 -3.77 -19.80
N ILE A 361 -2.60 -4.53 -20.07
CA ILE A 361 -1.66 -5.07 -19.08
C ILE A 361 -0.22 -4.69 -19.43
N CYS A 362 0.68 -4.70 -18.44
CA CYS A 362 2.09 -4.33 -18.62
C CYS A 362 2.75 -5.04 -19.82
N GLN A 363 2.36 -6.30 -20.07
CA GLN A 363 2.88 -7.16 -21.13
C GLN A 363 2.38 -6.81 -22.55
N ASP A 364 1.41 -5.92 -22.74
CA ASP A 364 1.08 -5.36 -24.07
C ASP A 364 2.16 -4.35 -24.53
N CYS A 365 2.76 -3.63 -23.57
CA CYS A 365 3.74 -2.58 -23.84
C CYS A 365 5.19 -3.07 -23.65
N HIS A 366 5.45 -3.86 -22.60
CA HIS A 366 6.79 -4.34 -22.26
C HIS A 366 7.01 -5.80 -22.67
N GLN A 367 8.26 -6.10 -23.05
CA GLN A 367 8.78 -7.45 -23.16
C GLN A 367 9.29 -7.83 -21.75
N PRO A 368 8.68 -8.82 -21.06
CA PRO A 368 8.84 -8.99 -19.62
C PRO A 368 10.21 -9.54 -19.18
N HIS A 369 10.93 -10.27 -20.04
CA HIS A 369 12.26 -10.78 -19.70
C HIS A 369 13.30 -9.66 -19.81
N SER A 370 13.28 -8.89 -20.90
CA SER A 370 14.25 -7.81 -21.14
C SER A 370 13.90 -6.49 -20.46
N GLY A 371 12.68 -6.33 -19.94
CA GLY A 371 12.11 -5.08 -19.40
C GLY A 371 11.76 -4.02 -20.46
N LYS A 372 12.30 -4.13 -21.68
CA LYS A 372 12.25 -3.10 -22.72
C LYS A 372 10.86 -3.01 -23.38
N PRO A 373 10.47 -1.83 -23.91
CA PRO A 373 9.27 -1.70 -24.73
C PRO A 373 9.30 -2.63 -25.94
N ARG A 374 8.16 -3.22 -26.31
CA ARG A 374 8.04 -4.14 -27.46
C ARG A 374 8.28 -3.45 -28.81
N LEU A 375 7.96 -2.17 -28.89
CA LEU A 375 8.04 -1.34 -30.09
C LEU A 375 8.60 0.04 -29.71
N THR A 376 9.24 0.71 -30.65
CA THR A 376 9.90 2.01 -30.45
C THR A 376 9.03 3.17 -30.92
N GLY A 377 9.07 4.28 -30.16
CA GLY A 377 8.30 5.49 -30.45
C GLY A 377 6.78 5.25 -30.51
N ASN A 378 6.10 6.02 -31.35
CA ASN A 378 4.64 6.00 -31.47
C ASN A 378 4.08 4.64 -31.92
N ASN A 379 4.88 3.76 -32.53
CA ASN A 379 4.46 2.40 -32.90
C ASN A 379 3.99 1.58 -31.69
N LEU A 380 4.49 1.87 -30.48
CA LEU A 380 4.03 1.25 -29.24
C LEU A 380 2.55 1.56 -28.94
N CYS A 381 2.14 2.82 -29.18
CA CYS A 381 0.77 3.27 -29.04
C CYS A 381 -0.09 2.86 -30.25
N ALA A 382 0.51 2.79 -31.45
CA ALA A 382 -0.14 2.43 -32.71
C ALA A 382 -0.81 1.05 -32.69
N GLN A 383 -0.35 0.15 -31.81
CA GLN A 383 -0.98 -1.16 -31.56
C GLN A 383 -2.48 -1.05 -31.26
N CYS A 384 -2.90 0.02 -30.56
CA CYS A 384 -4.28 0.24 -30.15
C CYS A 384 -4.86 1.60 -30.59
N HIS A 385 -4.04 2.55 -31.02
CA HIS A 385 -4.45 3.90 -31.42
C HIS A 385 -4.12 4.13 -32.90
N ALA A 386 -5.13 4.27 -33.76
CA ALA A 386 -4.95 4.40 -35.20
C ALA A 386 -4.02 5.58 -35.56
N PRO A 387 -2.86 5.36 -36.21
CA PRO A 387 -1.91 6.43 -36.53
C PRO A 387 -2.52 7.54 -37.39
N ALA A 388 -3.37 7.18 -38.35
CA ALA A 388 -4.11 8.13 -39.20
C ALA A 388 -5.09 9.05 -38.42
N THR A 389 -5.33 8.79 -37.12
CA THR A 389 -6.10 9.65 -36.21
C THR A 389 -5.21 10.37 -35.20
N PHE A 390 -4.25 9.66 -34.59
CA PHE A 390 -3.51 10.15 -33.43
C PHE A 390 -2.05 10.53 -33.72
N ASP A 391 -1.38 9.88 -34.67
CA ASP A 391 0.01 10.16 -35.03
C ASP A 391 0.06 11.14 -36.22
N THR A 392 -0.53 12.32 -36.01
CA THR A 392 -0.65 13.36 -37.05
C THR A 392 -0.34 14.76 -36.50
N PRO A 393 0.23 15.68 -37.30
CA PRO A 393 0.42 17.08 -36.92
C PRO A 393 -0.87 17.80 -36.48
N ALA A 394 -2.04 17.33 -36.95
CA ALA A 394 -3.34 17.85 -36.55
C ALA A 394 -3.78 17.39 -35.14
N HIS A 395 -3.20 16.31 -34.61
CA HIS A 395 -3.45 15.83 -33.24
C HIS A 395 -2.38 16.29 -32.25
N HIS A 396 -1.10 16.18 -32.60
CA HIS A 396 0.00 16.52 -31.69
C HIS A 396 0.50 17.97 -31.84
N HIS A 397 -0.02 18.75 -32.79
CA HIS A 397 0.23 20.19 -32.99
C HIS A 397 1.72 20.61 -33.08
N HIS A 398 2.57 19.71 -33.60
CA HIS A 398 4.00 19.94 -33.86
C HIS A 398 4.37 19.50 -35.28
N GLN A 399 5.63 19.71 -35.68
CA GLN A 399 6.20 19.02 -36.85
C GLN A 399 6.16 17.50 -36.64
N ALA A 400 5.97 16.72 -37.72
CA ALA A 400 5.80 15.27 -37.64
C ALA A 400 7.00 14.52 -37.01
N VAL A 401 8.21 15.09 -37.09
CA VAL A 401 9.43 14.53 -36.51
C VAL A 401 9.94 15.44 -35.39
N GLY A 402 10.05 14.90 -34.18
CA GLY A 402 10.63 15.58 -33.02
C GLY A 402 10.08 15.02 -31.71
N LYS A 403 10.54 15.54 -30.56
CA LYS A 403 10.00 15.15 -29.25
C LYS A 403 8.50 15.48 -29.11
N GLY A 404 8.09 16.65 -29.61
CA GLY A 404 6.68 17.09 -29.61
C GLY A 404 5.72 16.27 -30.50
N SER A 405 6.20 15.32 -31.30
CA SER A 405 5.34 14.33 -31.97
C SER A 405 5.28 12.98 -31.25
N GLN A 406 6.10 12.74 -30.21
CA GLN A 406 6.10 11.46 -29.50
C GLN A 406 4.95 11.39 -28.48
N CYS A 407 4.06 10.41 -28.62
CA CYS A 407 2.89 10.24 -27.74
C CYS A 407 3.27 10.21 -26.26
N VAL A 408 4.39 9.56 -25.92
CA VAL A 408 4.88 9.42 -24.54
C VAL A 408 5.36 10.73 -23.92
N ASP A 409 5.82 11.71 -24.70
CA ASP A 409 6.28 13.00 -24.17
C ASP A 409 5.12 13.92 -23.78
N CYS A 410 3.92 13.68 -24.32
CA CYS A 410 2.69 14.36 -23.92
C CYS A 410 1.86 13.57 -22.91
N HIS A 411 1.68 12.26 -23.11
CA HIS A 411 0.75 11.42 -22.32
C HIS A 411 1.39 10.70 -21.14
N MET A 412 2.73 10.59 -21.11
CA MET A 412 3.51 10.00 -20.02
C MET A 412 4.58 11.00 -19.55
N ALA A 413 4.12 12.16 -19.09
CA ALA A 413 4.97 13.17 -18.48
C ALA A 413 5.75 12.55 -17.30
N GLY A 414 7.01 12.97 -17.12
CA GLY A 414 7.92 12.33 -16.18
C GLY A 414 8.67 13.30 -15.29
N LYS A 415 9.29 12.75 -14.25
CA LYS A 415 10.05 13.47 -13.22
C LYS A 415 11.32 12.70 -12.90
N THR A 416 12.37 13.42 -12.52
CA THR A 416 13.65 12.81 -12.09
C THR A 416 13.62 12.51 -10.60
N TYR A 417 13.86 11.25 -10.26
CA TYR A 417 14.01 10.70 -8.91
C TYR A 417 15.48 10.37 -8.64
N MET A 418 15.85 10.16 -7.38
CA MET A 418 17.21 9.73 -6.97
C MET A 418 18.34 10.53 -7.65
N GLY A 419 18.12 11.83 -7.87
CA GLY A 419 19.02 12.75 -8.58
C GLY A 419 19.12 12.58 -10.11
N VAL A 420 19.03 11.36 -10.65
CA VAL A 420 19.37 11.06 -12.06
C VAL A 420 18.38 10.16 -12.81
N ASP A 421 17.39 9.59 -12.14
CA ASP A 421 16.47 8.58 -12.69
C ASP A 421 15.15 9.19 -13.19
N PHE A 422 15.00 9.32 -14.51
CA PHE A 422 13.80 9.88 -15.13
C PHE A 422 12.72 8.82 -15.33
N ARG A 423 11.70 8.82 -14.45
CA ARG A 423 10.53 7.93 -14.52
C ARG A 423 9.36 8.65 -15.17
N ARG A 424 8.54 7.92 -15.94
CA ARG A 424 7.36 8.44 -16.69
C ARG A 424 6.06 7.97 -16.04
N ASP A 425 5.09 8.86 -15.94
CA ASP A 425 3.76 8.55 -15.39
C ASP A 425 2.96 7.59 -16.29
N HIS A 426 2.50 6.48 -15.71
CA HIS A 426 1.67 5.47 -16.39
C HIS A 426 0.15 5.67 -16.23
N SER A 427 -0.34 6.87 -15.91
CA SER A 427 -1.79 7.16 -15.97
C SER A 427 -2.29 7.53 -17.37
N PHE A 428 -1.39 7.72 -18.35
CA PHE A 428 -1.66 7.93 -19.78
C PHE A 428 -2.67 9.06 -20.06
N ARG A 429 -2.51 10.19 -19.36
CA ARG A 429 -3.51 11.28 -19.35
C ARG A 429 -3.47 12.11 -20.62
N LEU A 430 -4.64 12.63 -21.01
CA LEU A 430 -4.69 13.80 -21.90
C LEU A 430 -4.08 14.99 -21.16
N PRO A 431 -3.16 15.77 -21.77
CA PRO A 431 -2.61 16.97 -21.13
C PRO A 431 -3.71 17.93 -20.65
N ARG A 432 -3.63 18.33 -19.38
CA ARG A 432 -4.56 19.29 -18.74
C ARG A 432 -3.82 20.53 -18.23
N PRO A 433 -3.22 21.35 -19.12
CA PRO A 433 -2.55 22.59 -18.70
C PRO A 433 -3.50 23.60 -18.04
N ASP A 434 -4.82 23.46 -18.24
CA ASP A 434 -5.87 24.19 -17.52
C ASP A 434 -5.98 23.78 -16.04
N LEU A 435 -5.68 22.52 -15.68
CA LEU A 435 -5.51 22.10 -14.29
C LEU A 435 -4.18 22.59 -13.72
N SER A 436 -3.11 22.64 -14.52
CA SER A 436 -1.85 23.27 -14.09
C SER A 436 -2.02 24.76 -13.80
N GLU A 437 -2.75 25.48 -14.65
CA GLU A 437 -3.10 26.91 -14.49
C GLU A 437 -3.91 27.16 -13.21
N LYS A 438 -4.83 26.25 -12.86
CA LYS A 438 -5.79 26.39 -11.76
C LYS A 438 -5.31 25.83 -10.42
N LEU A 439 -4.51 24.75 -10.43
CA LEU A 439 -4.20 23.90 -9.27
C LEU A 439 -2.71 23.59 -9.11
N GLY A 440 -1.85 23.95 -10.08
CA GLY A 440 -0.41 23.65 -10.03
C GLY A 440 -0.03 22.20 -10.36
N THR A 441 -0.93 21.40 -10.96
CA THR A 441 -0.64 20.00 -11.33
C THR A 441 0.37 19.87 -12.49
N PRO A 442 1.09 18.74 -12.63
CA PRO A 442 2.16 18.58 -13.61
C PRO A 442 1.72 18.83 -15.06
N ASN A 443 2.63 19.40 -15.85
CA ASN A 443 2.34 19.97 -17.17
C ASN A 443 3.33 19.46 -18.21
N ALA A 444 2.84 18.68 -19.18
CA ALA A 444 3.68 18.15 -20.26
C ALA A 444 4.25 19.25 -21.18
N CYS A 445 3.50 20.33 -21.41
CA CYS A 445 3.87 21.38 -22.35
C CYS A 445 5.03 22.24 -21.82
N THR A 446 4.93 22.75 -20.59
CA THR A 446 5.91 23.71 -20.04
C THR A 446 7.24 23.05 -19.64
N GLY A 447 7.31 21.71 -19.54
CA GLY A 447 8.59 20.99 -19.42
C GLY A 447 9.54 21.21 -20.60
N CYS A 448 8.97 21.38 -21.80
CA CYS A 448 9.69 21.80 -23.01
C CYS A 448 9.62 23.33 -23.22
N HIS A 449 8.43 23.91 -23.14
CA HIS A 449 8.19 25.36 -23.28
C HIS A 449 8.42 26.11 -21.96
N ARG A 450 9.67 26.06 -21.47
CA ARG A 450 10.05 26.58 -20.13
C ARG A 450 9.95 28.10 -19.99
N ASP A 451 9.87 28.82 -21.10
CA ASP A 451 9.66 30.26 -21.16
C ASP A 451 8.16 30.66 -21.17
N LYS A 452 7.23 29.67 -21.17
CA LYS A 452 5.79 29.90 -21.21
C LYS A 452 5.09 29.49 -19.91
N PRO A 453 4.14 30.30 -19.40
CA PRO A 453 3.32 29.90 -18.27
C PRO A 453 2.29 28.82 -18.66
N ALA A 454 1.77 28.09 -17.66
CA ALA A 454 0.72 27.09 -17.88
C ALA A 454 -0.53 27.67 -18.57
N SER A 455 -0.86 28.94 -18.32
CA SER A 455 -1.97 29.67 -18.94
C SER A 455 -1.84 29.82 -20.46
N TRP A 456 -0.61 29.91 -21.00
CA TRP A 456 -0.38 29.89 -22.45
C TRP A 456 -0.72 28.52 -23.03
N ALA A 457 -0.24 27.44 -22.41
CA ALA A 457 -0.53 26.07 -22.85
C ALA A 457 -2.03 25.74 -22.73
N ALA A 458 -2.68 26.23 -21.68
CA ALA A 458 -4.12 26.14 -21.49
C ALA A 458 -4.90 26.90 -22.57
N ALA A 459 -4.44 28.09 -22.98
CA ALA A 459 -5.02 28.82 -24.11
C ALA A 459 -4.87 28.07 -25.44
N GLN A 460 -3.71 27.46 -25.72
CA GLN A 460 -3.53 26.63 -26.93
C GLN A 460 -4.49 25.44 -26.95
N VAL A 461 -4.51 24.63 -25.89
CA VAL A 461 -5.38 23.44 -25.80
C VAL A 461 -6.87 23.79 -25.83
N ARG A 462 -7.28 24.91 -25.22
CA ARG A 462 -8.66 25.43 -25.33
C ARG A 462 -9.01 25.81 -26.78
N GLY A 463 -8.08 26.39 -27.53
CA GLY A 463 -8.24 26.67 -28.96
C GLY A 463 -8.47 25.40 -29.76
N TRP A 464 -7.53 24.45 -29.70
CA TRP A 464 -7.58 23.20 -30.46
C TRP A 464 -8.84 22.36 -30.16
N LEU A 465 -9.28 22.33 -28.89
CA LEU A 465 -10.51 21.64 -28.51
C LEU A 465 -11.76 22.36 -29.02
N LYS A 466 -11.81 23.70 -28.95
CA LYS A 466 -12.91 24.50 -29.51
C LYS A 466 -13.05 24.30 -31.02
N ASP A 467 -11.94 24.31 -31.76
CA ASP A 467 -11.92 24.09 -33.21
C ASP A 467 -12.41 22.67 -33.57
N ALA A 468 -12.22 21.70 -32.66
CA ALA A 468 -12.76 20.35 -32.75
C ALA A 468 -14.18 20.18 -32.15
N GLY A 469 -14.85 21.24 -31.71
CA GLY A 469 -16.20 21.20 -31.11
C GLY A 469 -16.25 20.54 -29.71
N ARG A 470 -15.17 20.60 -28.95
CA ARG A 470 -14.96 19.89 -27.67
C ARG A 470 -14.55 20.83 -26.54
N GLU A 471 -14.76 20.40 -25.30
CA GLU A 471 -14.39 21.12 -24.09
C GLU A 471 -13.38 20.33 -23.23
N PRO A 472 -12.44 20.99 -22.53
CA PRO A 472 -11.51 20.32 -21.62
C PRO A 472 -12.24 19.54 -20.52
N GLY A 473 -11.78 18.32 -20.24
CA GLY A 473 -12.22 17.55 -19.06
C GLY A 473 -13.65 17.02 -19.04
N ARG A 474 -14.55 17.43 -19.95
CA ARG A 474 -16.01 17.16 -19.95
C ARG A 474 -16.43 15.76 -19.50
N ASP A 475 -15.73 14.72 -19.98
CA ASP A 475 -16.04 13.31 -19.73
C ASP A 475 -15.07 12.63 -18.72
N HIS A 476 -14.50 13.38 -17.78
CA HIS A 476 -13.54 12.88 -16.79
C HIS A 476 -13.99 13.23 -15.36
N ALA A 477 -13.73 12.32 -14.42
CA ALA A 477 -13.94 12.59 -13.00
C ALA A 477 -13.07 13.78 -12.54
N PRO A 478 -13.60 14.78 -11.80
CA PRO A 478 -12.86 15.96 -11.35
C PRO A 478 -11.97 15.66 -10.13
N VAL A 479 -11.11 14.64 -10.26
CA VAL A 479 -10.23 14.13 -9.19
C VAL A 479 -9.30 15.24 -8.70
N ALA A 480 -8.72 16.01 -9.63
CA ALA A 480 -7.80 17.11 -9.33
C ALA A 480 -8.45 18.17 -8.44
N GLU A 481 -9.63 18.67 -8.82
CA GLU A 481 -10.39 19.62 -8.03
C GLU A 481 -10.78 19.08 -6.66
N ALA A 482 -11.37 17.88 -6.59
CA ALA A 482 -11.89 17.33 -5.35
C ALA A 482 -10.77 17.02 -4.35
N LEU A 483 -9.68 16.40 -4.79
CA LEU A 483 -8.52 16.13 -3.93
C LEU A 483 -7.79 17.42 -3.55
N THR A 484 -7.73 18.43 -4.42
CA THR A 484 -7.16 19.74 -4.04
C THR A 484 -8.02 20.45 -3.00
N ALA A 485 -9.35 20.43 -3.14
CA ALA A 485 -10.26 21.01 -2.16
C ALA A 485 -10.18 20.28 -0.80
N ALA A 486 -10.11 18.95 -0.81
CA ALA A 486 -9.95 18.12 0.38
C ALA A 486 -8.60 18.34 1.08
N ARG A 487 -7.48 18.29 0.34
CA ARG A 487 -6.11 18.56 0.85
C ARG A 487 -5.92 19.99 1.38
N GLN A 488 -6.86 20.90 1.08
CA GLN A 488 -6.89 22.30 1.56
C GLN A 488 -8.01 22.53 2.60
N HIS A 489 -8.66 21.47 3.08
CA HIS A 489 -9.79 21.50 4.02
C HIS A 489 -10.91 22.50 3.63
N ARG A 490 -11.14 22.73 2.32
CA ARG A 490 -12.17 23.65 1.83
C ARG A 490 -13.57 23.02 1.93
N ALA A 491 -14.61 23.83 2.17
CA ALA A 491 -15.95 23.34 2.48
C ALA A 491 -16.58 22.53 1.32
N GLU A 492 -16.30 22.91 0.08
CA GLU A 492 -16.74 22.20 -1.13
C GLU A 492 -16.04 20.85 -1.37
N GLY A 493 -14.97 20.54 -0.61
CA GLY A 493 -14.24 19.28 -0.70
C GLY A 493 -15.13 18.07 -0.46
N GLY A 494 -15.89 18.04 0.64
CA GLY A 494 -16.78 16.93 0.98
C GLY A 494 -17.80 16.59 -0.12
N PRO A 495 -18.60 17.57 -0.60
CA PRO A 495 -19.48 17.38 -1.76
C PRO A 495 -18.75 16.88 -3.03
N ALA A 496 -17.55 17.39 -3.31
CA ALA A 496 -16.77 16.95 -4.47
C ALA A 496 -16.25 15.51 -4.33
N LEU A 497 -15.77 15.12 -3.14
CA LEU A 497 -15.37 13.75 -2.82
C LEU A 497 -16.54 12.77 -2.94
N LEU A 498 -17.71 13.13 -2.40
CA LEU A 498 -18.94 12.32 -2.52
C LEU A 498 -19.34 12.12 -3.98
N ALA A 499 -19.25 13.18 -4.81
CA ALA A 499 -19.54 13.10 -6.24
C ALA A 499 -18.55 12.20 -7.00
N LEU A 500 -17.27 12.13 -6.60
CA LEU A 500 -16.31 11.18 -7.19
C LEU A 500 -16.72 9.72 -6.98
N LEU A 501 -17.32 9.37 -5.83
CA LEU A 501 -17.65 7.98 -5.50
C LEU A 501 -18.76 7.39 -6.37
N ASP A 502 -19.69 8.24 -6.83
CA ASP A 502 -20.78 7.88 -7.74
C ASP A 502 -20.40 8.04 -9.23
N HIS A 503 -19.32 8.77 -9.54
CA HIS A 503 -18.97 9.09 -10.93
C HIS A 503 -18.37 7.88 -11.68
N ARG A 504 -19.06 7.43 -12.73
CA ARG A 504 -18.79 6.19 -13.52
C ARG A 504 -17.36 6.00 -14.04
N ASP A 505 -16.57 7.07 -14.13
CA ASP A 505 -15.19 7.12 -14.65
C ASP A 505 -14.12 7.37 -13.57
N THR A 506 -14.50 7.39 -12.29
CA THR A 506 -13.53 7.42 -11.18
C THR A 506 -12.92 6.04 -11.00
N SER A 507 -11.59 5.94 -11.07
CA SER A 507 -10.88 4.67 -10.88
C SER A 507 -11.00 4.16 -9.42
N PRO A 508 -10.75 2.87 -9.16
CA PRO A 508 -10.85 2.36 -7.80
C PRO A 508 -9.81 2.97 -6.84
N MET A 509 -8.61 3.30 -7.34
CA MET A 509 -7.58 4.06 -6.62
C MET A 509 -8.07 5.48 -6.23
N ALA A 510 -8.77 6.18 -7.13
CA ALA A 510 -9.35 7.48 -6.84
C ALA A 510 -10.59 7.38 -5.91
N ARG A 511 -11.41 6.31 -6.01
CA ARG A 511 -12.52 6.03 -5.07
C ARG A 511 -12.00 5.73 -3.67
N ALA A 512 -10.96 4.90 -3.54
CA ALA A 512 -10.28 4.62 -2.28
C ALA A 512 -9.69 5.89 -1.65
N THR A 513 -9.01 6.73 -2.44
CA THR A 513 -8.51 8.03 -1.97
C THR A 513 -9.64 8.94 -1.50
N ALA A 514 -10.75 9.01 -2.24
CA ALA A 514 -11.88 9.84 -1.84
C ALA A 514 -12.57 9.34 -0.56
N LEU A 515 -12.69 8.02 -0.37
CA LEU A 515 -13.15 7.42 0.89
C LEU A 515 -12.25 7.73 2.07
N ALA A 516 -10.93 7.69 1.89
CA ALA A 516 -9.94 8.06 2.90
C ALA A 516 -10.07 9.55 3.29
N ALA A 517 -10.18 10.44 2.29
CA ALA A 517 -10.31 11.88 2.49
C ALA A 517 -11.64 12.32 3.14
N LEU A 518 -12.70 11.50 3.07
CA LEU A 518 -13.97 11.76 3.79
C LEU A 518 -13.81 11.71 5.33
N ALA A 519 -12.66 11.27 5.87
CA ALA A 519 -12.35 11.35 7.30
C ALA A 519 -12.51 12.76 7.90
N ASP A 520 -12.28 13.80 7.10
CA ASP A 520 -12.36 15.22 7.47
C ASP A 520 -13.70 15.87 7.09
N TYR A 521 -14.62 15.10 6.49
CA TYR A 521 -15.93 15.56 6.02
C TYR A 521 -17.07 14.66 6.58
N PRO A 522 -17.22 14.59 7.91
CA PRO A 522 -18.24 13.76 8.55
C PRO A 522 -19.66 14.22 8.22
N GLY A 523 -20.55 13.29 7.85
CA GLY A 523 -21.96 13.58 7.63
C GLY A 523 -22.77 12.38 7.15
N PRO A 524 -24.12 12.49 7.09
CA PRO A 524 -25.00 11.37 6.73
C PRO A 524 -24.71 10.76 5.35
N LEU A 525 -24.39 11.60 4.36
CA LEU A 525 -24.01 11.14 3.01
C LEU A 525 -22.67 10.40 3.00
N ALA A 526 -21.69 10.83 3.79
CA ALA A 526 -20.42 10.10 3.93
C ALA A 526 -20.65 8.72 4.57
N GLN A 527 -21.52 8.63 5.60
CA GLN A 527 -21.94 7.36 6.17
C GLN A 527 -22.71 6.46 5.17
N GLU A 528 -23.54 7.04 4.30
CA GLU A 528 -24.24 6.30 3.22
C GLU A 528 -23.23 5.68 2.25
N LYS A 529 -22.31 6.47 1.68
CA LYS A 529 -21.28 5.96 0.75
C LYS A 529 -20.38 4.92 1.41
N LEU A 530 -20.07 5.10 2.69
CA LEU A 530 -19.28 4.16 3.50
C LEU A 530 -19.98 2.79 3.70
N ARG A 531 -21.31 2.77 3.90
CA ARG A 531 -22.11 1.52 3.96
C ARG A 531 -22.13 0.76 2.63
N ALA A 532 -22.05 1.47 1.50
CA ALA A 532 -21.88 0.84 0.19
C ALA A 532 -20.44 0.32 0.01
N ALA A 533 -19.44 1.17 0.29
CA ALA A 533 -18.03 0.90 0.03
C ALA A 533 -17.46 -0.31 0.80
N ILE A 534 -17.96 -0.61 2.01
CA ILE A 534 -17.52 -1.79 2.77
C ILE A 534 -17.88 -3.13 2.09
N ASN A 535 -18.81 -3.11 1.12
CA ASN A 535 -19.23 -4.25 0.31
C ASN A 535 -18.87 -4.09 -1.17
N ASP A 536 -17.97 -3.16 -1.52
CA ASP A 536 -17.56 -2.91 -2.90
C ASP A 536 -16.84 -4.13 -3.51
N PRO A 537 -17.01 -4.45 -4.81
CA PRO A 537 -16.27 -5.54 -5.44
C PRO A 537 -14.75 -5.33 -5.44
N GLU A 538 -14.23 -4.10 -5.43
CA GLU A 538 -12.79 -3.86 -5.33
C GLU A 538 -12.30 -3.95 -3.86
N PRO A 539 -11.35 -4.86 -3.53
CA PRO A 539 -10.84 -4.95 -2.16
C PRO A 539 -10.08 -3.70 -1.69
N LEU A 540 -9.44 -2.92 -2.59
CA LEU A 540 -8.83 -1.64 -2.23
C LEU A 540 -9.87 -0.61 -1.73
N VAL A 541 -11.09 -0.64 -2.28
CA VAL A 541 -12.20 0.24 -1.87
C VAL A 541 -12.79 -0.22 -0.54
N ARG A 542 -12.91 -1.54 -0.31
CA ARG A 542 -13.28 -2.11 1.00
C ARG A 542 -12.24 -1.79 2.08
N LEU A 543 -10.96 -1.80 1.74
CA LEU A 543 -9.87 -1.44 2.65
C LEU A 543 -9.93 0.05 3.04
N ALA A 544 -10.08 0.96 2.07
CA ALA A 544 -10.20 2.39 2.35
C ALA A 544 -11.45 2.75 3.16
N ALA A 545 -12.54 1.98 3.02
CA ALA A 545 -13.71 2.09 3.89
C ALA A 545 -13.39 1.77 5.36
N LEU A 546 -12.51 0.81 5.65
CA LEU A 546 -12.10 0.51 7.02
C LEU A 546 -11.30 1.66 7.67
N TRP A 547 -10.53 2.42 6.90
CA TRP A 547 -9.78 3.57 7.44
C TRP A 547 -10.67 4.75 7.85
N THR A 548 -11.86 4.91 7.26
CA THR A 548 -12.83 5.95 7.67
C THR A 548 -14.05 5.41 8.43
N PHE A 549 -13.99 4.14 8.83
CA PHE A 549 -15.05 3.43 9.53
C PHE A 549 -15.49 4.06 10.87
N ARG A 550 -14.62 4.88 11.47
CA ARG A 550 -14.91 5.74 12.65
C ARG A 550 -16.11 6.67 12.46
N LEU A 551 -16.53 6.94 11.22
CA LEU A 551 -17.68 7.79 10.88
C LEU A 551 -19.03 7.12 11.14
N LEU A 552 -19.09 5.78 11.28
CA LEU A 552 -20.34 5.04 11.52
C LEU A 552 -20.69 4.94 13.03
N PRO A 553 -21.98 4.96 13.41
CA PRO A 553 -22.41 4.70 14.78
C PRO A 553 -21.98 3.32 15.28
N GLU A 554 -21.48 3.25 16.52
CA GLU A 554 -20.85 2.06 17.10
C GLU A 554 -21.61 0.73 16.92
N PRO A 555 -22.92 0.60 17.21
CA PRO A 555 -23.62 -0.68 17.06
C PRO A 555 -23.76 -1.15 15.60
N GLU A 556 -23.78 -0.22 14.64
CA GLU A 556 -23.81 -0.55 13.21
C GLU A 556 -22.41 -0.87 12.69
N ARG A 557 -21.43 -0.05 13.09
CA ARG A 557 -20.00 -0.20 12.81
C ARG A 557 -19.52 -1.59 13.21
N ASP A 558 -19.69 -1.97 14.48
CA ASP A 558 -19.20 -3.25 15.02
C ASP A 558 -19.79 -4.43 14.24
N ARG A 559 -21.10 -4.41 13.93
CA ARG A 559 -21.77 -5.44 13.10
C ARG A 559 -21.19 -5.55 11.69
N LEU A 560 -20.97 -4.42 11.01
CA LEU A 560 -20.42 -4.42 9.66
C LEU A 560 -18.93 -4.87 9.65
N LEU A 561 -18.19 -4.58 10.73
CA LEU A 561 -16.79 -4.98 10.89
C LEU A 561 -16.61 -6.50 10.97
N LEU A 562 -17.45 -7.16 11.79
CA LEU A 562 -17.40 -8.62 11.97
C LEU A 562 -17.63 -9.35 10.65
N GLY A 563 -18.47 -8.79 9.78
CA GLY A 563 -18.69 -9.26 8.41
C GLY A 563 -17.50 -9.12 7.45
N ARG A 564 -16.38 -8.49 7.85
CA ARG A 564 -15.12 -8.35 7.07
C ARG A 564 -13.94 -9.13 7.62
N LEU A 565 -14.06 -9.76 8.79
CA LEU A 565 -12.99 -10.61 9.35
C LEU A 565 -12.65 -11.81 8.44
N ASN A 566 -13.64 -12.25 7.64
CA ASN A 566 -13.51 -13.31 6.63
C ASN A 566 -13.58 -12.76 5.19
N ASP A 567 -13.18 -11.51 4.94
CA ASP A 567 -13.06 -10.96 3.57
C ASP A 567 -12.05 -11.77 2.73
N GLU A 568 -12.16 -11.74 1.40
CA GLU A 568 -11.30 -12.52 0.50
C GLU A 568 -9.85 -12.01 0.46
N ALA A 569 -9.62 -10.71 0.70
CA ALA A 569 -8.29 -10.11 0.68
C ALA A 569 -7.69 -9.94 2.09
N ARG A 570 -6.44 -10.38 2.31
CA ARG A 570 -5.77 -10.32 3.61
C ARG A 570 -5.72 -8.91 4.18
N ALA A 571 -5.43 -7.89 3.37
CA ALA A 571 -5.39 -6.51 3.80
C ALA A 571 -6.71 -6.07 4.48
N VAL A 572 -7.85 -6.45 3.90
CA VAL A 572 -9.18 -6.16 4.46
C VAL A 572 -9.40 -6.96 5.75
N ARG A 573 -9.03 -8.25 5.78
CA ARG A 573 -9.13 -9.09 7.00
C ARG A 573 -8.34 -8.53 8.18
N ILE A 574 -7.07 -8.16 7.98
CA ILE A 574 -6.19 -7.71 9.09
C ILE A 574 -6.53 -6.31 9.58
N GLU A 575 -7.04 -5.44 8.71
CA GLU A 575 -7.49 -4.10 9.15
C GLU A 575 -8.85 -4.19 9.85
N ALA A 576 -9.74 -5.08 9.40
CA ALA A 576 -10.95 -5.42 10.16
C ALA A 576 -10.60 -6.00 11.54
N ALA A 577 -9.57 -6.86 11.63
CA ALA A 577 -9.06 -7.38 12.90
C ALA A 577 -8.47 -6.30 13.81
N ARG A 578 -7.70 -5.34 13.27
CA ARG A 578 -7.10 -4.23 14.02
C ARG A 578 -8.18 -3.41 14.74
N LEU A 579 -9.25 -3.08 14.01
CA LEU A 579 -10.40 -2.37 14.56
C LEU A 579 -11.22 -3.25 15.52
N ALA A 580 -11.38 -4.55 15.22
CA ALA A 580 -12.16 -5.47 16.04
C ALA A 580 -11.46 -5.91 17.33
N ALA A 581 -10.14 -5.70 17.44
CA ALA A 581 -9.34 -6.00 18.63
C ALA A 581 -9.94 -5.40 19.91
N ALA A 582 -10.48 -4.16 19.80
CA ALA A 582 -11.07 -3.42 20.91
C ALA A 582 -12.52 -3.81 21.25
N ILE A 583 -13.17 -4.69 20.47
CA ILE A 583 -14.54 -5.14 20.76
C ILE A 583 -14.50 -6.13 21.93
N PRO A 584 -15.18 -5.85 23.07
CA PRO A 584 -15.15 -6.74 24.24
C PRO A 584 -15.82 -8.10 23.97
N ASP A 585 -15.29 -9.15 24.59
CA ASP A 585 -15.68 -10.54 24.31
C ASP A 585 -17.14 -10.87 24.66
N ASN A 586 -17.77 -10.04 25.51
CA ASN A 586 -19.20 -10.15 25.88
C ASN A 586 -20.16 -9.50 24.85
N ARG A 587 -19.65 -8.76 23.85
CA ARG A 587 -20.44 -8.26 22.72
C ARG A 587 -20.50 -9.22 21.53
N LEU A 588 -19.74 -10.31 21.56
CA LEU A 588 -19.58 -11.26 20.45
C LEU A 588 -20.22 -12.61 20.78
N ASP A 589 -20.62 -13.37 19.75
CA ASP A 589 -20.93 -14.79 19.90
C ASP A 589 -19.65 -15.66 19.79
N SER A 590 -19.79 -16.99 19.84
CA SER A 590 -18.64 -17.89 19.70
C SER A 590 -18.03 -17.91 18.30
N THR A 591 -18.82 -17.62 17.27
CA THR A 591 -18.41 -17.58 15.87
C THR A 591 -17.59 -16.33 15.59
N ASP A 592 -18.08 -15.17 16.03
CA ASP A 592 -17.43 -13.87 15.80
C ASP A 592 -16.21 -13.66 16.70
N ARG A 593 -16.15 -14.26 17.90
CA ARG A 593 -14.89 -14.41 18.64
C ARG A 593 -13.87 -15.21 17.83
N ALA A 594 -14.22 -16.42 17.36
CA ALA A 594 -13.30 -17.26 16.61
C ALA A 594 -12.80 -16.57 15.31
N ARG A 595 -13.70 -15.92 14.55
CA ARG A 595 -13.34 -15.12 13.36
C ARG A 595 -12.36 -14.00 13.71
N ARG A 596 -12.64 -13.23 14.78
CA ARG A 596 -11.79 -12.12 15.21
C ARG A 596 -10.42 -12.64 15.62
N ASP A 597 -10.38 -13.71 16.40
CA ASP A 597 -9.13 -14.22 16.97
C ASP A 597 -8.24 -14.82 15.87
N THR A 598 -8.80 -15.56 14.89
CA THR A 598 -8.07 -15.98 13.66
C THR A 598 -7.58 -14.78 12.82
N ALA A 599 -8.38 -13.73 12.67
CA ALA A 599 -7.96 -12.54 11.92
C ALA A 599 -6.90 -11.71 12.69
N LEU A 600 -6.92 -11.74 14.02
CA LEU A 600 -5.87 -11.17 14.88
C LEU A 600 -4.57 -11.96 14.80
N GLU A 601 -4.60 -13.29 14.67
CA GLU A 601 -3.40 -14.10 14.38
C GLU A 601 -2.79 -13.70 13.02
N ALA A 602 -3.62 -13.55 11.99
CA ALA A 602 -3.17 -13.11 10.66
C ALA A 602 -2.60 -11.67 10.64
N LEU A 603 -3.13 -10.80 11.50
CA LEU A 603 -2.62 -9.43 11.75
C LEU A 603 -1.29 -9.47 12.51
N VAL A 604 -1.20 -10.17 13.64
CA VAL A 604 0.04 -10.33 14.41
C VAL A 604 1.14 -10.90 13.51
N ALA A 605 0.85 -11.92 12.70
CA ALA A 605 1.80 -12.45 11.71
C ALA A 605 2.27 -11.39 10.68
N SER A 606 1.42 -10.42 10.32
CA SER A 606 1.79 -9.34 9.38
C SER A 606 2.61 -8.21 10.02
N GLU A 607 2.57 -8.05 11.34
CA GLU A 607 3.48 -7.15 12.07
C GLU A 607 4.77 -7.91 12.48
N THR A 608 4.70 -9.24 12.72
CA THR A 608 5.85 -10.10 13.07
C THR A 608 6.91 -10.19 11.96
N ILE A 609 6.53 -10.05 10.69
CA ILE A 609 7.53 -9.94 9.60
C ILE A 609 8.34 -8.63 9.65
N HIS A 610 7.97 -7.68 10.51
CA HIS A 610 8.61 -6.36 10.66
C HIS A 610 9.18 -6.12 12.06
N LEU A 611 9.48 -7.16 12.86
CA LEU A 611 10.06 -6.97 14.22
C LEU A 611 11.44 -6.29 14.23
N ASP A 612 12.08 -6.10 13.07
CA ASP A 612 13.26 -5.27 12.84
C ASP A 612 12.98 -3.75 12.96
N ARG A 613 11.71 -3.36 13.13
CA ARG A 613 11.18 -1.99 13.11
C ARG A 613 10.47 -1.61 14.42
N PRO A 614 10.78 -0.44 15.02
CA PRO A 614 10.06 0.03 16.22
C PRO A 614 8.56 0.25 15.98
N GLU A 615 8.15 0.53 14.73
CA GLU A 615 6.76 0.69 14.33
C GLU A 615 5.94 -0.60 14.50
N ALA A 616 6.54 -1.77 14.24
CA ALA A 616 5.88 -3.07 14.38
C ALA A 616 5.64 -3.43 15.85
N HIS A 617 6.62 -3.17 16.71
CA HIS A 617 6.48 -3.34 18.15
C HIS A 617 5.40 -2.42 18.74
N LEU A 618 5.30 -1.17 18.26
CA LEU A 618 4.18 -0.29 18.59
C LEU A 618 2.83 -0.86 18.10
N ASN A 619 2.74 -1.36 16.87
CA ASN A 619 1.51 -1.97 16.35
C ASN A 619 1.07 -3.18 17.18
N LEU A 620 2.01 -4.05 17.58
CA LEU A 620 1.74 -5.15 18.49
C LEU A 620 1.29 -4.64 19.86
N ALA A 621 1.96 -3.63 20.43
CA ALA A 621 1.55 -3.03 21.70
C ALA A 621 0.11 -2.51 21.66
N LEU A 622 -0.30 -1.83 20.59
CA LEU A 622 -1.68 -1.36 20.39
C LEU A 622 -2.69 -2.53 20.36
N ILE A 623 -2.34 -3.66 19.71
CA ILE A 623 -3.15 -4.89 19.70
C ILE A 623 -3.20 -5.55 21.09
N HIS A 624 -2.13 -5.46 21.88
CA HIS A 624 -2.11 -5.92 23.27
C HIS A 624 -2.98 -5.03 24.17
N LEU A 625 -2.85 -3.70 24.10
CA LEU A 625 -3.68 -2.72 24.82
C LEU A 625 -5.17 -2.91 24.52
N ALA A 626 -5.55 -3.03 23.24
CA ALA A 626 -6.94 -3.26 22.83
C ALA A 626 -7.55 -4.56 23.39
N ARG A 627 -6.70 -5.54 23.72
CA ARG A 627 -7.07 -6.81 24.36
C ARG A 627 -6.84 -6.84 25.87
N GLY A 628 -6.55 -5.71 26.52
CA GLY A 628 -6.30 -5.60 27.97
C GLY A 628 -4.97 -6.21 28.46
N ARG A 629 -4.07 -6.55 27.53
CA ARG A 629 -2.79 -7.24 27.78
C ARG A 629 -1.68 -6.23 28.10
N ALA A 630 -1.77 -5.62 29.27
CA ALA A 630 -0.94 -4.49 29.68
C ALA A 630 0.57 -4.81 29.75
N ALA A 631 0.94 -6.00 30.25
CA ALA A 631 2.35 -6.39 30.42
C ALA A 631 3.04 -6.63 29.07
N GLU A 632 2.36 -7.31 28.14
CA GLU A 632 2.89 -7.53 26.79
C GLU A 632 2.94 -6.23 25.97
N ALA A 633 2.02 -5.30 26.20
CA ALA A 633 2.10 -3.95 25.63
C ALA A 633 3.31 -3.16 26.14
N GLU A 634 3.57 -3.17 27.45
CA GLU A 634 4.76 -2.54 28.04
C GLU A 634 6.05 -3.15 27.49
N ALA A 635 6.12 -4.48 27.39
CA ALA A 635 7.29 -5.18 26.83
C ALA A 635 7.56 -4.76 25.37
N ALA A 636 6.52 -4.70 24.53
CA ALA A 636 6.66 -4.29 23.14
C ALA A 636 7.02 -2.79 22.99
N LEU A 637 6.43 -1.90 23.80
CA LEU A 637 6.77 -0.46 23.77
C LEU A 637 8.22 -0.21 24.22
N ASN A 638 8.70 -0.94 25.23
CA ASN A 638 10.10 -0.89 25.64
C ASN A 638 11.04 -1.45 24.56
N GLN A 639 10.65 -2.52 23.84
CA GLN A 639 11.43 -3.04 22.71
C GLN A 639 11.51 -2.03 21.56
N ALA A 640 10.44 -1.29 21.26
CA ALA A 640 10.46 -0.20 20.28
C ALA A 640 11.47 0.89 20.67
N LEU A 641 11.48 1.31 21.95
CA LEU A 641 12.41 2.32 22.46
C LEU A 641 13.86 1.81 22.59
N ALA A 642 14.08 0.50 22.71
CA ALA A 642 15.40 -0.12 22.63
C ALA A 642 15.94 -0.15 21.18
N MET A 643 15.06 -0.13 20.17
CA MET A 643 15.44 -0.08 18.75
C MET A 643 15.65 1.34 18.22
N ASP A 644 14.84 2.29 18.68
CA ASP A 644 15.02 3.73 18.49
C ASP A 644 14.59 4.48 19.75
N ALA A 645 15.56 4.97 20.51
CA ALA A 645 15.31 5.76 21.70
C ALA A 645 14.61 7.10 21.37
N GLY A 646 14.70 7.60 20.13
CA GLY A 646 14.01 8.80 19.67
C GLY A 646 12.51 8.60 19.38
N PHE A 647 12.01 7.34 19.34
CA PHE A 647 10.69 7.01 18.81
C PHE A 647 9.52 7.52 19.68
N ALA A 648 9.15 8.78 19.47
CA ALA A 648 8.09 9.48 20.19
C ALA A 648 6.75 8.71 20.27
N PRO A 649 6.25 8.05 19.20
CA PRO A 649 4.99 7.32 19.26
C PRO A 649 4.97 6.19 20.32
N ALA A 650 6.03 5.40 20.45
CA ALA A 650 6.11 4.36 21.50
C ALA A 650 6.19 4.98 22.90
N ARG A 651 7.00 6.04 23.07
CA ARG A 651 7.14 6.75 24.35
C ARG A 651 5.82 7.35 24.85
N ILE A 652 5.01 7.90 23.94
CA ILE A 652 3.69 8.47 24.28
C ILE A 652 2.70 7.36 24.66
N ASN A 653 2.68 6.23 23.94
CA ASN A 653 1.81 5.11 24.29
C ASN A 653 2.22 4.43 25.61
N LEU A 654 3.52 4.39 25.91
CA LEU A 654 4.03 3.88 27.20
C LEU A 654 3.67 4.82 28.35
N ALA A 655 3.78 6.14 28.14
CA ALA A 655 3.31 7.15 29.08
C ALA A 655 1.79 7.03 29.36
N ASP A 656 0.96 6.83 28.34
CA ASP A 656 -0.49 6.64 28.54
C ASP A 656 -0.84 5.28 29.18
N LEU A 657 -0.06 4.22 28.93
CA LEU A 657 -0.17 2.94 29.64
C LEU A 657 0.21 3.07 31.14
N TYR A 658 1.29 3.76 31.46
CA TYR A 658 1.66 4.04 32.85
C TYR A 658 0.56 4.83 33.57
N ARG A 659 -0.03 5.83 32.91
CA ARG A 659 -1.22 6.53 33.44
C ARG A 659 -2.43 5.61 33.64
N ALA A 660 -2.71 4.71 32.70
CA ALA A 660 -3.82 3.76 32.81
C ALA A 660 -3.64 2.73 33.92
N THR A 661 -2.39 2.45 34.32
CA THR A 661 -2.02 1.51 35.40
C THR A 661 -1.73 2.19 36.75
N GLY A 662 -1.84 3.52 36.84
CA GLY A 662 -1.58 4.30 38.06
C GLY A 662 -0.09 4.60 38.34
N ARG A 663 0.81 4.33 37.37
CA ARG A 663 2.26 4.59 37.42
C ARG A 663 2.61 6.05 37.04
N ASP A 664 1.79 7.01 37.45
CA ASP A 664 1.90 8.43 37.08
C ASP A 664 3.29 9.05 37.37
N LYS A 665 4.02 8.55 38.38
CA LYS A 665 5.38 9.00 38.72
C LYS A 665 6.42 8.78 37.61
N GLU A 666 6.20 7.82 36.72
CA GLU A 666 7.13 7.45 35.65
C GLU A 666 6.91 8.25 34.36
N VAL A 667 5.75 8.92 34.25
CA VAL A 667 5.25 9.55 33.02
C VAL A 667 6.02 10.80 32.61
N GLU A 668 6.29 11.71 33.55
CA GLU A 668 7.05 12.93 33.27
C GLU A 668 8.53 12.66 32.97
N PRO A 669 9.27 11.83 33.74
CA PRO A 669 10.63 11.44 33.40
C PRO A 669 10.73 10.87 31.98
N LEU A 670 9.87 9.90 31.65
CA LEU A 670 9.80 9.25 30.35
C LEU A 670 9.58 10.27 29.21
N LEU A 671 8.59 11.15 29.33
CA LEU A 671 8.29 12.16 28.30
C LEU A 671 9.38 13.24 28.19
N ARG A 672 10.02 13.63 29.29
CA ARG A 672 11.13 14.59 29.28
C ARG A 672 12.39 14.03 28.63
N GLU A 673 12.70 12.75 28.83
CA GLU A 673 13.78 12.05 28.13
C GLU A 673 13.56 12.11 26.61
N GLY A 674 12.33 11.83 26.15
CA GLY A 674 11.95 12.00 24.74
C GLY A 674 12.12 13.42 24.21
N LEU A 675 11.81 14.44 25.02
CA LEU A 675 12.04 15.85 24.66
C LEU A 675 13.53 16.24 24.71
N GLY A 676 14.38 15.48 25.41
CA GLY A 676 15.83 15.62 25.30
C GLY A 676 16.37 15.15 23.95
N LEU A 677 15.80 14.07 23.41
CA LEU A 677 16.17 13.48 22.12
C LEU A 677 15.51 14.21 20.93
N ALA A 678 14.25 14.63 21.08
CA ALA A 678 13.48 15.33 20.05
C ALA A 678 12.84 16.64 20.59
N PRO A 679 13.63 17.71 20.88
CA PRO A 679 13.12 18.93 21.53
C PRO A 679 12.01 19.69 20.77
N LYS A 680 11.88 19.43 19.46
CA LYS A 680 10.87 20.05 18.58
C LYS A 680 9.65 19.15 18.33
N SER A 681 9.57 17.97 18.93
CA SER A 681 8.42 17.06 18.77
C SER A 681 7.14 17.72 19.29
N ALA A 682 6.18 17.97 18.38
CA ALA A 682 4.89 18.53 18.76
C ALA A 682 4.12 17.56 19.67
N ASP A 683 4.18 16.27 19.34
CA ASP A 683 3.47 15.17 19.98
C ASP A 683 3.92 14.96 21.43
N LEU A 684 5.23 14.97 21.72
CA LEU A 684 5.76 14.84 23.07
C LEU A 684 5.47 16.08 23.93
N ASN A 685 5.55 17.28 23.35
CA ASN A 685 5.13 18.51 24.01
C ASN A 685 3.62 18.48 24.34
N HIS A 686 2.79 17.99 23.42
CA HIS A 686 1.35 17.82 23.63
C HIS A 686 1.03 16.79 24.71
N ALA A 687 1.72 15.65 24.72
CA ALA A 687 1.56 14.60 25.72
C ALA A 687 1.96 15.08 27.13
N LEU A 688 3.13 15.72 27.28
CA LEU A 688 3.58 16.23 28.57
C LEU A 688 2.72 17.41 29.04
N GLY A 689 2.26 18.28 28.12
CA GLY A 689 1.30 19.33 28.41
C GLY A 689 -0.02 18.77 28.95
N LEU A 690 -0.62 17.79 28.27
CA LEU A 690 -1.81 17.09 28.75
C LEU A 690 -1.61 16.38 30.10
N PHE A 691 -0.42 15.85 30.38
CA PHE A 691 -0.10 15.28 31.69
C PHE A 691 -0.04 16.35 32.78
N LYS A 692 0.59 17.50 32.51
CA LYS A 692 0.67 18.64 33.44
C LYS A 692 -0.68 19.28 33.74
N VAL A 693 -1.61 19.32 32.77
CA VAL A 693 -3.02 19.72 33.05
C VAL A 693 -3.65 18.81 34.12
N ARG A 694 -3.42 17.49 34.05
CA ARG A 694 -4.00 16.51 35.00
C ARG A 694 -3.41 16.62 36.41
N GLN A 695 -2.13 16.98 36.52
CA GLN A 695 -1.49 17.30 37.82
C GLN A 695 -1.93 18.66 38.39
N GLY A 696 -2.69 19.47 37.64
CA GLY A 696 -3.09 20.82 38.04
C GLY A 696 -2.03 21.90 37.79
N GLU A 697 -0.87 21.55 37.21
CA GLU A 697 0.24 22.45 36.87
C GLU A 697 -0.05 23.27 35.59
N ARG A 698 -1.15 24.04 35.62
CA ARG A 698 -1.68 24.76 34.44
C ARG A 698 -0.65 25.69 33.76
N ALA A 699 0.24 26.30 34.53
CA ALA A 699 1.29 27.16 34.00
C ALA A 699 2.32 26.37 33.16
N ALA A 700 2.88 25.29 33.72
CA ALA A 700 3.83 24.44 33.00
C ALA A 700 3.19 23.71 31.81
N ALA A 701 1.90 23.37 31.91
CA ALA A 701 1.15 22.82 30.80
C ALA A 701 1.00 23.81 29.63
N LEU A 702 0.85 25.12 29.90
CA LEU A 702 0.62 26.12 28.88
C LEU A 702 1.79 26.23 27.90
N ASP A 703 3.02 26.32 28.40
CA ASP A 703 4.22 26.49 27.57
C ASP A 703 4.45 25.26 26.66
N LEU A 704 4.19 24.06 27.18
CA LEU A 704 4.25 22.80 26.43
C LEU A 704 3.18 22.72 25.34
N LEU A 705 1.94 23.10 25.64
CA LEU A 705 0.85 23.14 24.66
C LEU A 705 1.08 24.24 23.60
N ALA A 706 1.66 25.38 23.99
CA ALA A 706 2.10 26.42 23.07
C ALA A 706 3.22 25.93 22.14
N ALA A 707 4.20 25.18 22.66
CA ALA A 707 5.25 24.56 21.87
C ALA A 707 4.69 23.55 20.86
N ALA A 708 3.76 22.69 21.27
CA ALA A 708 3.08 21.74 20.39
C ALA A 708 2.30 22.44 19.27
N ALA A 709 1.47 23.43 19.60
CA ALA A 709 0.69 24.21 18.64
C ALA A 709 1.56 25.11 17.73
N LYS A 710 2.79 25.44 18.15
CA LYS A 710 3.79 26.14 17.32
C LYS A 710 4.55 25.20 16.39
N ALA A 711 4.83 23.97 16.83
CA ALA A 711 5.58 22.96 16.08
C ALA A 711 4.73 22.27 15.00
N ALA A 712 3.47 21.96 15.28
CA ALA A 712 2.49 21.47 14.30
C ALA A 712 1.32 22.46 14.14
N PRO A 713 1.55 23.60 13.46
CA PRO A 713 0.61 24.73 13.39
C PRO A 713 -0.73 24.45 12.72
N ASP A 714 -0.81 23.36 11.96
CA ASP A 714 -1.97 22.95 11.17
C ASP A 714 -2.62 21.66 11.74
N ASN A 715 -2.19 21.19 12.91
CA ASN A 715 -2.84 20.12 13.67
C ASN A 715 -3.96 20.73 14.56
N PRO A 716 -5.25 20.56 14.20
CA PRO A 716 -6.33 21.28 14.88
C PRO A 716 -6.46 20.89 16.36
N ARG A 717 -6.17 19.63 16.70
CA ARG A 717 -6.20 19.12 18.08
C ARG A 717 -5.19 19.85 18.99
N TYR A 718 -3.99 20.14 18.50
CA TYR A 718 -2.96 20.78 19.32
C TYR A 718 -3.30 22.26 19.55
N THR A 719 -3.76 22.95 18.51
CA THR A 719 -4.28 24.33 18.64
C THR A 719 -5.55 24.42 19.49
N TYR A 720 -6.46 23.44 19.40
CA TYR A 720 -7.68 23.37 20.21
C TYR A 720 -7.33 23.24 21.71
N VAL A 721 -6.48 22.27 22.07
CA VAL A 721 -6.11 22.05 23.48
C VAL A 721 -5.33 23.23 24.04
N TYR A 722 -4.45 23.87 23.24
CA TYR A 722 -3.78 25.10 23.65
C TYR A 722 -4.76 26.27 23.85
N ALA A 723 -5.76 26.44 22.97
CA ALA A 723 -6.79 27.47 23.11
C ALA A 723 -7.67 27.23 24.36
N VAL A 724 -8.06 25.99 24.65
CA VAL A 724 -8.78 25.64 25.90
C VAL A 724 -7.91 25.95 27.12
N ALA A 725 -6.63 25.57 27.13
CA ALA A 725 -5.72 25.85 28.24
C ALA A 725 -5.52 27.36 28.48
N LEU A 726 -5.49 28.19 27.43
CA LEU A 726 -5.50 29.65 27.55
C LEU A 726 -6.80 30.17 28.21
N ALA A 727 -7.95 29.63 27.84
CA ALA A 727 -9.24 30.02 28.43
C ALA A 727 -9.34 29.62 29.93
N ASP A 728 -8.83 28.44 30.29
CA ASP A 728 -8.82 27.89 31.67
C ASP A 728 -7.94 28.67 32.66
N ILE A 729 -7.06 29.55 32.16
CA ILE A 729 -6.25 30.51 32.93
C ILE A 729 -6.70 31.97 32.71
N GLY A 730 -7.88 32.18 32.12
CA GLY A 730 -8.50 33.50 31.97
C GLY A 730 -8.07 34.30 30.73
N LYS A 731 -7.10 33.83 29.93
CA LYS A 731 -6.60 34.49 28.70
C LYS A 731 -7.57 34.32 27.51
N LYS A 732 -8.87 34.62 27.72
CA LYS A 732 -9.96 34.39 26.75
C LYS A 732 -9.73 35.03 25.39
N ALA A 733 -9.14 36.24 25.33
CA ALA A 733 -8.86 36.93 24.06
C ALA A 733 -7.76 36.22 23.25
N GLU A 734 -6.68 35.77 23.90
CA GLU A 734 -5.62 34.96 23.27
C GLU A 734 -6.19 33.60 22.81
N ALA A 735 -7.00 32.96 23.65
CA ALA A 735 -7.69 31.71 23.33
C ALA A 735 -8.55 31.82 22.07
N GLN A 736 -9.41 32.84 21.99
CA GLN A 736 -10.23 33.15 20.81
C GLN A 736 -9.36 33.38 19.56
N ALA A 737 -8.27 34.15 19.67
CA ALA A 737 -7.38 34.43 18.54
C ALA A 737 -6.65 33.16 18.04
N VAL A 738 -6.19 32.29 18.93
CA VAL A 738 -5.58 30.99 18.58
C VAL A 738 -6.58 30.09 17.87
N ALA A 739 -7.79 29.92 18.43
CA ALA A 739 -8.82 29.07 17.83
C ALA A 739 -9.32 29.62 16.48
N GLN A 740 -9.43 30.94 16.32
CA GLN A 740 -9.76 31.57 15.02
C GLN A 740 -8.68 31.32 13.97
N LYS A 741 -7.40 31.47 14.34
CA LYS A 741 -6.28 31.21 13.43
C LYS A 741 -6.15 29.73 13.04
N ALA A 742 -6.51 28.83 13.95
CA ALA A 742 -6.58 27.40 13.67
C ALA A 742 -7.75 27.06 12.73
N LEU A 743 -8.97 27.52 13.02
CA LEU A 743 -10.13 27.31 12.16
C LEU A 743 -9.93 27.92 10.75
N ALA A 744 -9.18 29.01 10.62
CA ALA A 744 -8.80 29.57 9.31
C ALA A 744 -7.89 28.64 8.46
N ARG A 745 -7.23 27.65 9.07
CA ARG A 745 -6.40 26.62 8.40
C ARG A 745 -7.16 25.31 8.19
N THR A 746 -8.04 24.97 9.13
CA THR A 746 -8.90 23.78 9.07
C THR A 746 -10.39 24.17 9.15
N PRO A 747 -10.98 24.83 8.12
CA PRO A 747 -12.32 25.42 8.18
C PRO A 747 -13.46 24.49 8.59
N ASN A 748 -13.29 23.18 8.38
CA ASN A 748 -14.31 22.17 8.67
C ASN A 748 -14.12 21.48 10.03
N ASP A 749 -13.11 21.85 10.84
CA ASP A 749 -12.90 21.22 12.15
C ASP A 749 -14.08 21.54 13.11
N PRO A 750 -14.86 20.53 13.52
CA PRO A 750 -16.08 20.77 14.27
C PRO A 750 -15.79 21.19 15.72
N ALA A 751 -14.65 20.82 16.29
CA ALA A 751 -14.30 21.14 17.66
C ALA A 751 -13.89 22.61 17.80
N LEU A 752 -13.06 23.13 16.89
CA LEU A 752 -12.70 24.54 16.81
C LEU A 752 -13.91 25.42 16.48
N ALA A 753 -14.78 24.98 15.56
CA ALA A 753 -16.02 25.68 15.24
C ALA A 753 -16.98 25.75 16.45
N GLN A 754 -17.17 24.63 17.17
CA GLN A 754 -17.99 24.57 18.38
C GLN A 754 -17.42 25.44 19.51
N LEU A 755 -16.11 25.40 19.74
CA LEU A 755 -15.42 26.17 20.78
C LEU A 755 -15.59 27.68 20.56
N LEU A 756 -15.43 28.14 19.32
CA LEU A 756 -15.67 29.54 18.96
C LEU A 756 -17.15 29.93 19.02
N GLY A 757 -18.07 29.01 18.72
CA GLY A 757 -19.51 29.21 18.93
C GLY A 757 -19.85 29.43 20.41
N GLN A 758 -19.34 28.56 21.29
CA GLN A 758 -19.51 28.67 22.74
C GLN A 758 -18.96 29.99 23.28
N TRP A 759 -17.76 30.41 22.85
CA TRP A 759 -17.16 31.67 23.29
C TRP A 759 -17.79 32.93 22.68
N ARG A 760 -18.63 32.82 21.65
CA ARG A 760 -19.46 33.92 21.13
C ARG A 760 -20.81 34.03 21.84
N GLY A 761 -21.36 32.92 22.35
CA GLY A 761 -22.62 32.89 23.12
C GLY A 761 -22.49 33.34 24.59
N HIS A 762 -21.32 33.86 24.98
CA HIS A 762 -21.00 34.34 26.34
C HIS A 762 -20.35 35.74 26.32
N GLN A 763 -20.72 36.55 25.33
CA GLN A 763 -20.44 37.98 25.20
C GLN A 763 -21.78 38.74 25.19
#